data_AF-A0AAE1YXC6-F1
#
_entry.id   AF-A0AAE1YXC6-F1
#
_cell.length_a   1.000
_cell.length_b   1.000
_cell.length_c   1.000
_cell.angle_alpha   90.00
_cell.angle_beta   90.00
_cell.angle_gamma   90.00
#
_symmetry.space_group_name_H-M   'P 1'
#
loop_
_entity.id
_entity.type
_entity.pdbx_description
1 polymer ?
#
loop_
_entity_poly.entity_id
_entity_poly.type
_entity_poly.pdbx_seq_one_letter_code
_entity_poly.pdbx_strand_id
1 'polypeptide(L)'
;MQGTNGQSIAGQSPGKPERPPMNKKFRTTDSGGDEAQTPHFPAVRRLSPTPSFNSTSSFTSTTTNASSSASTTTGGGLSSSSTDAFSFNFSDRDYVFPSNLGPYSTRRNVTVKSSSSFSKSQQQKQQSPSQLPVRSTSMPPSVSSAGVSKPKLRAEKDLKALSLQASVSASSALVPAASVASGPRDSANSYCVQKTSSFRNSWKAFWLKFFCFIAVSYAIFLRNKVTRLQEEITNLRRFCSHENTVVSNSIEVLELENGRSFLYLGKTDPRAIALYTVIVTLITPFVLYKYIDYLPRIKHLSKRTKDSKEEVPLKKRIAYMVDVCFSVYPYAKLLALLFATLFLIGFGGLALYAVSDGSFTEALWLSWTFVADSGNHADRVGTGPRVVSVSISSGGMLIFAMMLGLVSDAISEKMDSLRKGKSEVIENNHILILGWSDKLGSLLKQLAIANKSIGGGVIVVLAERDKEEMEMDIAKLEFDLMGTSVICRSGSPLILADLKKVSVSKARAIIVLASDENADQSDARALRVVLSLSGVKEGLRGHVVVEMSDLDNEPLVKLVGGELIETVVAHDVIGRLMIQCALQPGLAQIWEDILGFENAEFYIKRWPELDGLRFEDVLICFPDAIPCGVKVFADGGKIKINPDDNYVLREGDEILVIAEDDDTYAPGPLPKIRKGLCPKIIDPPKFPEKILFCGWRRDIDDMIMVLEAFLAPGSELWMFNEVPEKDREKKLTDGGLDISGLVNLKLVHREGNAVIRRHLESLPLETFDSILILADESVEDSIVHSDSRSLATLLLIRDIQSKRLPYKDTKSLPLRHSGFSQSSWIREMQQASDKSIIISEILDSRTRNLVSVTRISDYVLSNELVSMALAMVAEDKQINRVLEELFAEEGNELCIKPAEFYLYDQEELCFYDIMIRGRQRKEIVIGYRLTTAERAVINPVSKSTPRKWSIDDVFVVISSGE
;
A
#
# COMPACT_ATOMS: atom_id res chain seq x y z
N MET A 1 33.35 -50.24 10.57
CA MET A 1 33.55 -51.14 11.74
C MET A 1 34.70 -50.59 12.59
N GLN A 2 34.79 -50.98 13.87
CA GLN A 2 35.97 -51.04 14.77
C GLN A 2 37.22 -50.18 14.42
N GLY A 3 37.75 -49.30 15.28
CA GLY A 3 37.37 -48.92 16.64
C GLY A 3 37.96 -49.81 17.76
N THR A 4 39.11 -49.40 18.31
CA THR A 4 39.74 -49.95 19.53
C THR A 4 40.50 -48.88 20.32
N ASN A 5 40.39 -48.89 21.65
CA ASN A 5 41.07 -47.97 22.57
C ASN A 5 42.42 -48.53 23.09
N GLY A 6 43.29 -47.66 23.60
CA GLY A 6 44.41 -47.98 24.47
C GLY A 6 44.63 -46.87 25.51
N GLN A 7 44.90 -47.21 26.78
CA GLN A 7 44.97 -46.25 27.90
C GLN A 7 46.29 -46.35 28.69
N SER A 8 46.49 -45.37 29.59
CA SER A 8 47.28 -45.42 30.85
C SER A 8 48.75 -44.95 30.79
N ILE A 9 49.34 -44.27 31.81
CA ILE A 9 48.79 -43.51 32.98
C ILE A 9 49.87 -42.58 33.60
N ALA A 10 49.43 -41.60 34.42
CA ALA A 10 50.20 -40.74 35.36
C ALA A 10 51.08 -39.58 34.78
N GLY A 11 51.11 -38.39 35.40
CA GLY A 11 50.29 -37.92 36.54
C GLY A 11 50.60 -36.51 37.10
N GLN A 12 49.87 -36.15 38.17
CA GLN A 12 49.92 -34.89 38.97
C GLN A 12 49.18 -33.64 38.43
N SER A 13 48.94 -32.68 39.33
CA SER A 13 47.84 -31.67 39.38
C SER A 13 48.25 -30.47 40.28
N PRO A 14 47.39 -29.47 40.65
CA PRO A 14 46.08 -28.98 40.14
C PRO A 14 46.21 -27.50 39.64
N GLY A 15 45.20 -26.65 39.38
CA GLY A 15 43.73 -26.68 39.47
C GLY A 15 43.07 -25.36 38.96
N LYS A 16 41.74 -25.34 38.86
CA LYS A 16 40.82 -24.21 38.52
C LYS A 16 39.79 -24.04 39.69
N PRO A 17 38.84 -23.06 39.79
CA PRO A 17 38.14 -22.36 38.69
C PRO A 17 37.60 -20.89 38.93
N GLU A 18 36.81 -20.41 37.95
CA GLU A 18 35.55 -19.62 38.08
C GLU A 18 35.47 -18.09 38.26
N ARG A 19 34.22 -17.59 38.20
CA ARG A 19 33.69 -16.22 37.96
C ARG A 19 32.65 -15.85 39.07
N PRO A 20 31.80 -14.79 39.00
CA PRO A 20 31.96 -13.42 38.46
C PRO A 20 31.80 -12.28 39.54
N PRO A 21 30.73 -11.43 39.66
CA PRO A 21 30.93 -9.97 39.62
C PRO A 21 30.25 -9.10 40.72
N MET A 22 30.67 -7.84 40.91
CA MET A 22 29.76 -6.75 41.34
C MET A 22 30.30 -5.31 41.16
N ASN A 23 29.39 -4.34 41.09
CA ASN A 23 29.64 -2.88 41.01
C ASN A 23 29.71 -2.20 42.39
N LYS A 24 30.38 -1.03 42.49
CA LYS A 24 30.12 0.02 43.52
C LYS A 24 30.65 1.40 43.11
N LYS A 25 30.01 2.48 43.61
CA LYS A 25 30.39 3.92 43.43
C LYS A 25 30.76 4.56 44.79
N PHE A 26 31.71 5.52 44.82
CA PHE A 26 31.89 6.67 45.75
C PHE A 26 33.34 7.24 45.63
N ARG A 27 33.72 8.50 45.96
CA ARG A 27 33.01 9.72 46.40
C ARG A 27 33.75 11.00 45.91
N THR A 28 33.05 12.14 45.98
CA THR A 28 33.33 13.56 45.68
C THR A 28 34.29 14.32 46.62
N THR A 29 34.80 15.49 46.15
CA THR A 29 35.23 16.74 46.90
C THR A 29 36.48 16.65 47.83
N ASP A 30 37.29 17.71 48.08
CA ASP A 30 37.08 19.18 47.98
C ASP A 30 38.38 20.05 47.90
N SER A 31 38.30 21.32 47.44
CA SER A 31 39.27 22.47 47.61
C SER A 31 40.76 22.38 47.16
N GLY A 32 41.51 23.47 46.82
CA GLY A 32 41.18 24.89 46.53
C GLY A 32 42.41 25.87 46.53
N GLY A 33 42.45 26.86 45.61
CA GLY A 33 43.37 28.04 45.58
C GLY A 33 44.73 27.89 44.85
N ASP A 34 45.39 28.92 44.27
CA ASP A 34 44.93 30.28 43.89
C ASP A 34 45.93 31.00 42.91
N GLU A 35 45.56 32.17 42.35
CA GLU A 35 46.36 33.11 41.51
C GLU A 35 46.90 32.65 40.11
N ALA A 36 47.00 33.48 39.03
CA ALA A 36 46.46 34.82 38.72
C ALA A 36 46.53 35.17 37.20
N GLN A 37 45.88 36.30 36.84
CA GLN A 37 45.94 37.11 35.58
C GLN A 37 45.11 36.72 34.32
N THR A 38 44.51 37.77 33.72
CA THR A 38 43.70 37.81 32.48
C THR A 38 43.71 39.23 31.88
N PRO A 39 43.40 39.41 30.58
CA PRO A 39 42.66 40.62 30.18
C PRO A 39 41.42 40.38 29.29
N HIS A 40 40.49 41.35 29.35
CA HIS A 40 39.10 41.32 28.87
C HIS A 40 38.87 41.37 27.34
N PHE A 41 37.66 40.94 26.94
CA PHE A 41 36.84 41.57 25.88
C PHE A 41 35.35 41.61 26.28
N PRO A 42 34.64 42.76 26.15
CA PRO A 42 33.17 42.87 26.27
C PRO A 42 32.45 43.10 24.92
N ALA A 43 31.11 43.23 24.94
CA ALA A 43 30.24 43.24 23.74
C ALA A 43 29.14 44.33 23.79
N VAL A 44 28.06 44.16 22.98
CA VAL A 44 26.69 44.75 23.05
C VAL A 44 26.25 45.60 21.82
N ARG A 45 24.93 45.71 21.62
CA ARG A 45 24.18 46.18 20.42
C ARG A 45 23.69 47.65 20.51
N ARG A 46 23.32 48.17 19.31
CA ARG A 46 22.08 48.92 18.94
C ARG A 46 22.11 50.46 18.75
N LEU A 47 21.52 50.84 17.60
CA LEU A 47 20.70 52.03 17.25
C LEU A 47 21.35 53.34 16.75
N SER A 48 20.53 54.02 15.94
CA SER A 48 20.66 55.22 15.08
C SER A 48 20.52 56.56 15.86
N PRO A 49 20.74 57.79 15.28
CA PRO A 49 20.57 58.17 13.86
C PRO A 49 21.53 59.24 13.25
N THR A 50 21.13 59.76 12.09
CA THR A 50 21.62 60.91 11.26
C THR A 50 21.56 62.29 11.95
N PRO A 51 21.99 63.44 11.35
CA PRO A 51 22.70 63.70 10.07
C PRO A 51 23.91 64.67 10.17
N SER A 52 24.62 64.94 9.05
CA SER A 52 25.24 66.26 8.74
C SER A 52 25.55 66.41 7.24
N PHE A 53 25.91 67.63 6.80
CA PHE A 53 25.97 68.07 5.39
C PHE A 53 27.27 68.89 5.12
N ASN A 54 27.43 69.36 3.87
CA ASN A 54 28.39 70.37 3.36
C ASN A 54 29.86 69.92 3.09
N SER A 55 30.65 70.61 2.24
CA SER A 55 30.49 71.08 0.83
C SER A 55 31.48 72.21 0.48
N THR A 56 32.29 72.05 -0.57
CA THR A 56 32.93 73.10 -1.41
C THR A 56 33.59 72.37 -2.60
N SER A 57 33.24 72.61 -3.88
CA SER A 57 33.63 73.73 -4.78
C SER A 57 35.13 73.80 -5.07
N SER A 58 35.62 74.10 -6.28
CA SER A 58 34.98 74.63 -7.51
C SER A 58 35.39 73.75 -8.75
N PHE A 59 35.25 74.09 -10.04
CA PHE A 59 34.89 75.34 -10.75
C PHE A 59 34.16 75.04 -12.08
N THR A 60 34.28 75.91 -13.10
CA THR A 60 33.60 75.86 -14.42
C THR A 60 34.60 76.27 -15.54
N SER A 61 34.31 76.38 -16.85
CA SER A 61 33.10 76.30 -17.72
C SER A 61 33.54 75.76 -19.13
N THR A 62 33.05 76.06 -20.36
CA THR A 62 32.10 77.05 -20.95
C THR A 62 31.74 76.67 -22.43
N THR A 63 30.49 76.94 -22.87
CA THR A 63 30.05 77.36 -24.25
C THR A 63 30.35 76.48 -25.53
N THR A 64 29.54 76.39 -26.61
CA THR A 64 28.18 76.91 -26.99
C THR A 64 27.66 76.30 -28.32
N ASN A 65 26.31 76.24 -28.48
CA ASN A 65 25.49 76.44 -29.73
C ASN A 65 25.62 75.46 -30.94
N ALA A 66 24.62 75.28 -31.84
CA ALA A 66 23.15 75.46 -31.84
C ALA A 66 22.49 74.90 -33.15
N SER A 67 21.14 74.82 -33.21
CA SER A 67 20.26 74.63 -34.43
C SER A 67 20.29 73.28 -35.19
N SER A 68 19.26 72.82 -35.96
CA SER A 68 17.79 73.07 -35.95
C SER A 68 16.99 72.08 -36.85
N SER A 69 15.67 71.97 -36.59
CA SER A 69 14.55 71.72 -37.55
C SER A 69 14.43 70.45 -38.42
N ALA A 70 13.29 69.77 -38.24
CA ALA A 70 12.70 68.60 -38.90
C ALA A 70 12.34 68.67 -40.41
N SER A 71 12.02 67.50 -41.03
CA SER A 71 10.87 67.35 -41.97
C SER A 71 10.45 65.88 -42.26
N THR A 72 9.15 65.59 -42.09
CA THR A 72 8.13 65.12 -43.06
C THR A 72 8.55 64.83 -44.54
N THR A 73 7.93 63.93 -45.35
CA THR A 73 6.71 63.07 -45.26
C THR A 73 6.62 61.98 -46.37
N THR A 74 5.68 61.04 -46.21
CA THR A 74 4.92 60.28 -47.26
C THR A 74 5.62 59.46 -48.35
N GLY A 75 5.21 58.18 -48.45
CA GLY A 75 5.37 57.31 -49.63
C GLY A 75 5.09 55.85 -49.25
N GLY A 76 4.20 55.15 -49.96
CA GLY A 76 3.83 53.77 -49.63
C GLY A 76 3.49 52.92 -50.86
N GLY A 77 3.67 51.59 -50.75
CA GLY A 77 3.39 50.64 -51.83
C GLY A 77 4.03 49.27 -51.59
N LEU A 78 3.17 48.26 -51.39
CA LEU A 78 3.42 46.84 -51.12
C LEU A 78 4.64 46.17 -51.81
N SER A 79 5.29 45.21 -51.12
CA SER A 79 5.28 43.77 -51.53
C SER A 79 6.14 42.85 -50.63
N SER A 80 5.97 41.53 -50.83
CA SER A 80 6.86 40.38 -50.47
C SER A 80 7.36 40.19 -49.02
N SER A 81 6.59 39.39 -48.26
CA SER A 81 6.97 38.08 -47.69
C SER A 81 8.36 37.77 -47.09
N SER A 82 8.30 37.02 -45.98
CA SER A 82 9.16 35.89 -45.54
C SER A 82 10.63 36.13 -45.17
N THR A 83 10.85 36.28 -43.85
CA THR A 83 11.99 35.89 -42.98
C THR A 83 11.50 36.13 -41.53
N ASP A 84 12.04 35.56 -40.45
CA ASP A 84 13.08 34.54 -40.27
C ASP A 84 12.83 33.79 -38.94
N ALA A 85 13.72 32.86 -38.56
CA ALA A 85 13.86 32.46 -37.15
C ALA A 85 14.35 33.63 -36.26
N PHE A 86 14.22 33.54 -34.93
CA PHE A 86 15.36 33.83 -34.01
C PHE A 86 15.04 33.50 -32.55
N SER A 87 16.08 33.03 -31.85
CA SER A 87 16.14 32.86 -30.39
C SER A 87 16.11 34.20 -29.63
N PHE A 88 15.52 34.22 -28.43
CA PHE A 88 15.78 35.28 -27.44
C PHE A 88 15.98 34.74 -26.02
N ASN A 89 17.05 35.20 -25.37
CA ASN A 89 17.24 35.03 -23.93
C ASN A 89 16.27 35.91 -23.15
N PHE A 90 15.78 35.41 -22.01
CA PHE A 90 15.01 36.20 -21.06
C PHE A 90 15.89 37.23 -20.33
N SER A 91 15.31 38.39 -20.02
CA SER A 91 15.82 39.36 -19.06
C SER A 91 14.64 40.02 -18.34
N ASP A 92 14.77 40.27 -17.05
CA ASP A 92 13.67 40.74 -16.19
C ASP A 92 13.01 42.05 -16.66
N ARG A 93 11.67 42.11 -16.49
CA ARG A 93 11.02 43.25 -15.82
C ARG A 93 9.56 43.02 -15.46
N ASP A 94 9.19 43.52 -14.29
CA ASP A 94 7.81 43.60 -13.80
C ASP A 94 6.92 44.43 -14.73
N TYR A 95 5.66 44.02 -14.88
CA TYR A 95 4.60 44.91 -15.33
C TYR A 95 3.34 44.81 -14.46
N VAL A 96 2.82 45.99 -14.09
CA VAL A 96 1.70 46.18 -13.18
C VAL A 96 0.37 46.06 -13.93
N PHE A 97 -0.60 45.34 -13.37
CA PHE A 97 -1.95 45.23 -13.90
C PHE A 97 -2.71 46.58 -13.92
N PRO A 98 -3.30 46.97 -15.07
CA PRO A 98 -4.45 47.86 -15.10
C PRO A 98 -5.75 47.04 -14.99
N SER A 99 -6.71 47.51 -14.19
CA SER A 99 -8.04 46.89 -14.06
C SER A 99 -9.11 47.84 -14.59
N ASN A 100 -10.12 47.32 -15.31
CA ASN A 100 -11.52 47.80 -15.21
C ASN A 100 -12.54 47.02 -16.06
N LEU A 101 -13.79 47.06 -15.59
CA LEU A 101 -15.07 46.68 -16.24
C LEU A 101 -15.34 45.17 -16.50
N GLY A 102 -16.44 44.68 -15.90
CA GLY A 102 -17.08 43.37 -16.14
C GLY A 102 -18.45 43.55 -16.82
N PRO A 103 -19.56 42.88 -16.40
CA PRO A 103 -19.75 41.96 -15.26
C PRO A 103 -20.42 40.61 -15.61
N TYR A 104 -20.51 39.67 -14.64
CA TYR A 104 -21.76 38.94 -14.27
C TYR A 104 -21.54 37.98 -13.06
N SER A 105 -22.18 38.31 -11.92
CA SER A 105 -23.06 37.45 -11.08
C SER A 105 -22.73 35.96 -10.82
N THR A 106 -22.82 35.37 -9.60
CA THR A 106 -23.37 35.80 -8.28
C THR A 106 -22.76 35.06 -7.07
N ARG A 107 -22.94 35.64 -5.86
CA ARG A 107 -22.99 35.01 -4.50
C ARG A 107 -21.80 34.14 -4.04
N ARG A 108 -20.93 34.63 -3.15
CA ARG A 108 -21.08 34.88 -1.68
C ARG A 108 -20.79 33.67 -0.79
N ASN A 109 -19.60 33.69 -0.18
CA ASN A 109 -19.36 33.25 1.20
C ASN A 109 -18.74 34.43 1.98
N VAL A 110 -18.92 34.48 3.31
CA VAL A 110 -18.53 35.63 4.14
C VAL A 110 -17.35 35.28 5.03
N THR A 111 -16.25 36.02 4.88
CA THR A 111 -15.12 36.02 5.83
C THR A 111 -15.33 37.09 6.90
N VAL A 112 -15.17 36.72 8.17
CA VAL A 112 -15.09 37.66 9.30
C VAL A 112 -13.62 37.78 9.72
N LYS A 113 -13.10 39.00 9.80
CA LYS A 113 -11.73 39.27 10.26
C LYS A 113 -11.62 39.23 11.78
N SER A 114 -10.45 38.84 12.26
CA SER A 114 -10.01 39.01 13.64
C SER A 114 -9.86 40.47 14.05
N SER A 115 -10.16 40.79 15.32
CA SER A 115 -9.63 41.94 16.05
C SER A 115 -9.22 41.51 17.46
N SER A 116 -8.44 42.33 18.17
CA SER A 116 -7.58 41.90 19.28
C SER A 116 -7.65 42.81 20.51
N SER A 117 -7.26 42.26 21.67
CA SER A 117 -6.92 42.92 22.96
C SER A 117 -8.10 43.62 23.68
N PHE A 118 -8.13 43.84 25.01
CA PHE A 118 -7.03 44.15 25.97
C PHE A 118 -7.21 43.53 27.39
N SER A 119 -6.12 43.58 28.19
CA SER A 119 -5.94 43.44 29.67
C SER A 119 -7.03 42.83 30.59
N LYS A 120 -6.77 41.85 31.48
CA LYS A 120 -5.77 41.70 32.59
C LYS A 120 -6.07 42.39 33.94
N SER A 121 -6.52 41.60 34.92
CA SER A 121 -6.05 41.51 36.33
C SER A 121 -6.85 40.37 37.02
N GLN A 122 -6.44 39.70 38.11
CA GLN A 122 -5.36 39.94 39.08
C GLN A 122 -4.93 38.60 39.76
N GLN A 123 -3.61 38.39 40.00
CA GLN A 123 -2.97 37.49 41.01
C GLN A 123 -3.37 35.97 41.05
N GLN A 124 -2.57 35.01 41.58
CA GLN A 124 -1.31 35.04 42.36
C GLN A 124 -0.37 33.85 41.99
N LYS A 125 0.80 33.69 42.65
CA LYS A 125 1.84 32.66 42.38
C LYS A 125 2.04 31.70 43.56
N GLN A 126 2.64 30.52 43.26
CA GLN A 126 3.59 29.66 44.02
C GLN A 126 3.09 28.21 44.17
N GLN A 127 3.90 27.15 44.25
CA GLN A 127 5.24 26.73 43.77
C GLN A 127 5.38 25.25 44.24
N SER A 128 6.22 24.41 43.62
CA SER A 128 6.42 23.00 44.01
C SER A 128 7.39 22.84 45.21
N PRO A 129 7.44 21.66 45.88
CA PRO A 129 8.56 20.73 45.61
C PRO A 129 8.35 19.21 45.93
N SER A 130 9.42 18.44 45.67
CA SER A 130 9.91 17.23 46.41
C SER A 130 9.58 15.80 45.92
N GLN A 131 10.37 14.82 46.41
CA GLN A 131 10.51 13.43 45.94
C GLN A 131 10.53 12.42 47.10
N LEU A 132 10.10 11.17 46.83
CA LEU A 132 10.53 9.83 47.35
C LEU A 132 10.90 9.62 48.85
N PRO A 133 10.52 8.45 49.43
CA PRO A 133 11.51 7.36 49.51
C PRO A 133 10.99 5.90 49.38
N VAL A 134 11.66 5.11 48.50
CA VAL A 134 12.37 3.83 48.78
C VAL A 134 11.92 3.00 50.01
N ARG A 135 11.43 1.75 49.88
CA ARG A 135 12.14 0.43 49.70
C ARG A 135 11.07 -0.71 49.48
N SER A 136 11.26 -2.04 49.35
CA SER A 136 12.40 -3.01 49.42
C SER A 136 12.06 -4.40 48.80
N THR A 137 13.10 -5.19 48.46
CA THR A 137 13.31 -6.68 48.47
C THR A 137 12.17 -7.68 48.85
N SER A 138 12.09 -8.94 48.37
CA SER A 138 12.93 -9.75 47.43
C SER A 138 12.33 -11.15 47.11
N MET A 139 12.72 -11.76 45.99
CA MET A 139 12.71 -13.23 45.69
C MET A 139 14.12 -13.83 45.94
N PRO A 140 14.43 -15.16 45.78
CA PRO A 140 13.69 -16.33 45.25
C PRO A 140 13.52 -17.41 46.37
N PRO A 141 13.87 -18.74 46.34
CA PRO A 141 14.28 -19.68 45.27
C PRO A 141 13.81 -21.17 45.30
N SER A 142 13.38 -21.65 44.11
CA SER A 142 13.86 -22.85 43.37
C SER A 142 13.69 -24.33 43.81
N VAL A 143 13.93 -25.20 42.79
CA VAL A 143 14.26 -26.65 42.76
C VAL A 143 13.13 -27.71 42.75
N SER A 144 13.35 -28.65 41.82
CA SER A 144 12.58 -29.83 41.39
C SER A 144 12.39 -30.97 42.39
N SER A 145 11.46 -31.88 42.10
CA SER A 145 11.79 -33.32 41.86
C SER A 145 10.56 -34.11 41.36
N ALA A 146 10.73 -35.39 41.05
CA ALA A 146 9.73 -36.24 40.42
C ALA A 146 9.29 -37.43 41.29
N GLY A 147 8.10 -37.98 41.02
CA GLY A 147 7.88 -39.43 41.11
C GLY A 147 6.86 -39.98 42.12
N VAL A 148 5.93 -40.78 41.59
CA VAL A 148 5.56 -42.13 42.06
C VAL A 148 4.70 -42.30 43.34
N SER A 149 3.84 -43.34 43.28
CA SER A 149 3.17 -44.10 44.38
C SER A 149 1.89 -43.58 45.08
N LYS A 150 0.75 -44.12 44.61
CA LYS A 150 -0.34 -44.72 45.43
C LYS A 150 0.25 -45.76 46.43
N PRO A 151 -0.37 -46.16 47.58
CA PRO A 151 -1.57 -47.03 47.55
C PRO A 151 -2.48 -47.10 48.81
N LYS A 152 -3.42 -48.07 48.78
CA LYS A 152 -4.34 -48.60 49.84
C LYS A 152 -5.68 -47.84 49.98
N LEU A 153 -6.81 -48.47 50.30
CA LEU A 153 -7.08 -49.86 50.74
C LEU A 153 -8.09 -50.65 49.86
N ARG A 154 -8.25 -51.95 50.17
CA ARG A 154 -9.34 -52.87 49.76
C ARG A 154 -10.63 -52.59 50.60
N ALA A 155 -11.78 -53.25 50.48
CA ALA A 155 -12.13 -54.56 49.90
C ALA A 155 -13.65 -54.74 49.67
N GLU A 156 -14.03 -55.72 48.82
CA GLU A 156 -15.27 -56.55 48.87
C GLU A 156 -16.67 -55.85 48.77
N LYS A 157 -17.77 -56.47 48.28
CA LYS A 157 -18.02 -57.82 47.71
C LYS A 157 -19.27 -57.86 46.80
N ASP A 158 -19.56 -59.07 46.29
CA ASP A 158 -20.83 -59.60 45.78
C ASP A 158 -21.31 -59.30 44.34
N LEU A 159 -22.10 -60.26 43.83
CA LEU A 159 -22.11 -60.68 42.42
C LEU A 159 -23.40 -61.45 42.06
N LYS A 160 -24.14 -60.98 41.05
CA LYS A 160 -25.16 -61.68 40.22
C LYS A 160 -25.57 -60.71 39.07
N ALA A 161 -25.59 -61.04 37.77
CA ALA A 161 -26.11 -62.21 37.03
C ALA A 161 -27.64 -62.33 37.16
N LEU A 162 -28.48 -62.35 36.12
CA LEU A 162 -28.38 -62.46 34.64
C LEU A 162 -29.62 -61.72 34.03
N SER A 163 -29.77 -61.35 32.75
CA SER A 163 -29.02 -61.49 31.47
C SER A 163 -29.32 -60.23 30.60
N LEU A 164 -29.24 -60.09 29.26
CA LEU A 164 -29.00 -60.96 28.07
C LEU A 164 -28.39 -60.08 26.93
N GLN A 165 -28.59 -60.40 25.64
CA GLN A 165 -28.10 -59.65 24.46
C GLN A 165 -29.10 -59.71 23.28
N ALA A 166 -28.79 -58.92 22.22
CA ALA A 166 -29.19 -59.10 20.81
C ALA A 166 -30.64 -58.70 20.40
N SER A 167 -30.94 -58.24 19.16
CA SER A 167 -30.09 -57.67 18.07
C SER A 167 -30.92 -57.17 16.86
N VAL A 168 -30.30 -56.35 15.99
CA VAL A 168 -30.40 -56.38 14.50
C VAL A 168 -31.62 -55.77 13.73
N SER A 169 -31.28 -54.76 12.90
CA SER A 169 -31.72 -54.40 11.52
C SER A 169 -33.17 -54.05 11.08
N ALA A 170 -33.28 -52.83 10.52
CA ALA A 170 -33.60 -52.50 9.11
C ALA A 170 -35.03 -52.63 8.46
N SER A 171 -35.44 -51.47 7.90
CA SER A 171 -36.01 -51.23 6.54
C SER A 171 -37.38 -51.76 6.04
N SER A 172 -38.25 -50.78 5.74
CA SER A 172 -39.01 -50.58 4.46
C SER A 172 -40.43 -51.14 4.23
N ALA A 173 -41.13 -50.47 3.28
CA ALA A 173 -42.24 -50.91 2.39
C ALA A 173 -43.75 -50.60 2.71
N LEU A 174 -44.30 -49.67 1.89
CA LEU A 174 -45.62 -49.58 1.21
C LEU A 174 -47.00 -49.91 1.88
N VAL A 175 -47.85 -48.86 2.00
CA VAL A 175 -49.07 -48.56 1.16
C VAL A 175 -49.85 -49.76 0.58
N PRO A 176 -51.17 -49.94 0.88
CA PRO A 176 -52.29 -49.18 0.25
C PRO A 176 -53.48 -48.87 1.20
N ALA A 177 -54.68 -48.39 0.78
CA ALA A 177 -55.15 -47.31 -0.10
C ALA A 177 -56.70 -47.41 -0.28
N ALA A 178 -57.39 -46.31 -0.62
CA ALA A 178 -58.82 -46.20 -1.03
C ALA A 178 -59.94 -46.47 0.03
N SER A 179 -61.18 -45.95 -0.05
CA SER A 179 -61.73 -44.71 -0.68
C SER A 179 -63.24 -44.48 -0.40
N VAL A 180 -63.71 -43.22 -0.19
CA VAL A 180 -65.04 -42.66 -0.61
C VAL A 180 -66.33 -43.24 0.05
N ALA A 181 -67.46 -42.57 0.35
CA ALA A 181 -68.00 -41.19 0.19
C ALA A 181 -68.67 -40.72 1.53
N SER A 182 -69.47 -39.64 1.72
CA SER A 182 -70.15 -38.63 0.87
C SER A 182 -70.63 -37.42 1.70
N GLY A 183 -70.77 -36.20 1.11
CA GLY A 183 -71.57 -35.09 1.68
C GLY A 183 -70.93 -33.69 1.66
N PRO A 184 -71.53 -32.63 1.04
CA PRO A 184 -70.83 -31.35 0.78
C PRO A 184 -71.50 -30.05 1.31
N ARG A 185 -70.69 -28.98 1.51
CA ARG A 185 -70.90 -27.60 0.95
C ARG A 185 -69.92 -26.53 1.51
N ASP A 186 -68.87 -26.28 0.73
CA ASP A 186 -68.25 -25.00 0.31
C ASP A 186 -68.25 -23.71 1.18
N SER A 187 -67.02 -23.16 1.30
CA SER A 187 -66.61 -21.77 0.93
C SER A 187 -66.00 -20.84 2.00
N ALA A 188 -65.21 -19.85 1.51
CA ALA A 188 -64.61 -18.68 2.17
C ALA A 188 -63.27 -18.81 2.95
N ASN A 189 -62.17 -18.55 2.22
CA ASN A 189 -61.00 -17.71 2.54
C ASN A 189 -60.14 -17.90 3.83
N SER A 190 -58.89 -18.32 3.58
CA SER A 190 -57.60 -17.76 4.06
C SER A 190 -57.56 -16.63 5.11
N TYR A 191 -56.61 -16.71 6.07
CA TYR A 191 -55.70 -15.60 6.41
C TYR A 191 -54.43 -16.05 7.20
N CYS A 192 -53.55 -15.09 7.53
CA CYS A 192 -52.13 -15.24 7.79
C CYS A 192 -51.67 -15.30 9.27
N VAL A 193 -50.50 -15.95 9.49
CA VAL A 193 -49.36 -15.48 10.35
C VAL A 193 -49.37 -15.67 11.90
N GLN A 194 -48.14 -15.78 12.44
CA GLN A 194 -47.64 -15.61 13.83
C GLN A 194 -47.88 -16.70 14.90
N LYS A 195 -46.80 -17.08 15.62
CA LYS A 195 -46.87 -17.89 16.84
C LYS A 195 -45.68 -17.75 17.82
N THR A 196 -45.38 -16.55 18.31
CA THR A 196 -44.30 -16.29 19.31
C THR A 196 -44.70 -15.29 20.41
N SER A 197 -45.74 -15.59 21.20
CA SER A 197 -46.31 -14.64 22.18
C SER A 197 -46.55 -15.17 23.62
N SER A 198 -46.21 -16.42 23.94
CA SER A 198 -46.56 -17.03 25.24
C SER A 198 -45.78 -16.49 26.45
N PHE A 199 -44.46 -16.33 26.35
CA PHE A 199 -43.60 -16.19 27.54
C PHE A 199 -43.66 -14.81 28.25
N ARG A 200 -44.13 -13.75 27.56
CA ARG A 200 -44.05 -12.37 28.07
C ARG A 200 -45.15 -12.00 29.09
N ASN A 201 -46.25 -12.76 29.15
CA ASN A 201 -47.38 -12.44 30.04
C ASN A 201 -47.20 -12.93 31.48
N SER A 202 -46.47 -14.03 31.71
CA SER A 202 -46.30 -14.59 33.06
C SER A 202 -45.57 -13.65 34.03
N TRP A 203 -44.61 -12.86 33.54
CA TRP A 203 -43.84 -11.94 34.39
C TRP A 203 -44.65 -10.71 34.79
N LYS A 204 -45.50 -10.20 33.88
CA LYS A 204 -46.47 -9.13 34.18
C LYS A 204 -47.49 -9.60 35.24
N ALA A 205 -48.02 -10.81 35.09
CA ALA A 205 -48.94 -11.40 36.06
C ALA A 205 -48.32 -11.60 37.45
N PHE A 206 -47.02 -11.94 37.52
CA PHE A 206 -46.29 -12.05 38.79
C PHE A 206 -46.16 -10.69 39.50
N TRP A 207 -45.68 -9.66 38.80
CA TRP A 207 -45.55 -8.31 39.36
C TRP A 207 -46.90 -7.70 39.76
N LEU A 208 -47.96 -7.94 38.97
CA LEU A 208 -49.31 -7.49 39.31
C LEU A 208 -49.79 -8.13 40.62
N LYS A 209 -49.60 -9.44 40.80
CA LYS A 209 -49.93 -10.15 42.06
C LYS A 209 -49.10 -9.66 43.24
N PHE A 210 -47.82 -9.35 43.04
CA PHE A 210 -46.94 -8.81 44.08
C PHE A 210 -47.39 -7.42 44.56
N PHE A 211 -47.71 -6.51 43.63
CA PHE A 211 -48.26 -5.20 43.97
C PHE A 211 -49.64 -5.30 44.65
N CYS A 212 -50.53 -6.18 44.18
CA CYS A 212 -51.81 -6.44 44.87
C CYS A 212 -51.60 -6.93 46.31
N PHE A 213 -50.64 -7.83 46.55
CA PHE A 213 -50.37 -8.35 47.90
C PHE A 213 -49.88 -7.26 48.87
N ILE A 214 -49.00 -6.36 48.40
CA ILE A 214 -48.53 -5.20 49.18
C ILE A 214 -49.69 -4.22 49.45
N ALA A 215 -50.50 -3.91 48.44
CA ALA A 215 -51.64 -3.00 48.57
C ALA A 215 -52.70 -3.53 49.56
N VAL A 216 -53.04 -4.82 49.50
CA VAL A 216 -53.96 -5.48 50.45
C VAL A 216 -53.38 -5.48 51.87
N SER A 217 -52.09 -5.77 52.02
CA SER A 217 -51.42 -5.74 53.33
C SER A 217 -51.46 -4.33 53.96
N TYR A 218 -51.25 -3.29 53.14
CA TYR A 218 -51.31 -1.89 53.58
C TYR A 218 -52.74 -1.45 53.93
N ALA A 219 -53.75 -1.88 53.16
CA ALA A 219 -55.15 -1.63 53.46
C ALA A 219 -55.60 -2.29 54.79
N ILE A 220 -55.10 -3.50 55.10
CA ILE A 220 -55.36 -4.17 56.39
C ILE A 220 -54.71 -3.41 57.55
N PHE A 221 -53.47 -2.92 57.36
CA PHE A 221 -52.80 -2.08 58.37
C PHE A 221 -53.57 -0.79 58.65
N LEU A 222 -54.05 -0.11 57.61
CA LEU A 222 -54.91 1.08 57.74
C LEU A 222 -56.21 0.76 58.48
N ARG A 223 -56.89 -0.34 58.12
CA ARG A 223 -58.12 -0.79 58.80
C ARG A 223 -57.90 -0.99 60.31
N ASN A 224 -56.82 -1.66 60.70
CA ASN A 224 -56.48 -1.90 62.11
C ASN A 224 -56.11 -0.61 62.87
N LYS A 225 -55.60 0.42 62.17
CA LYS A 225 -55.33 1.73 62.77
C LYS A 225 -56.63 2.52 62.98
N VAL A 226 -57.57 2.44 62.04
CA VAL A 226 -58.90 3.08 62.16
C VAL A 226 -59.71 2.44 63.29
N THR A 227 -59.72 1.12 63.43
CA THR A 227 -60.46 0.46 64.53
C THR A 227 -59.94 0.84 65.91
N ARG A 228 -58.61 0.99 66.10
CA ARG A 228 -58.04 1.51 67.35
C ARG A 228 -58.45 2.95 67.65
N LEU A 229 -58.45 3.83 66.64
CA LEU A 229 -58.90 5.21 66.82
C LEU A 229 -60.41 5.30 67.13
N GLN A 230 -61.23 4.42 66.56
CA GLN A 230 -62.65 4.30 66.93
C GLN A 230 -62.81 3.78 68.37
N GLU A 231 -61.99 2.83 68.81
CA GLU A 231 -61.97 2.32 70.19
C GLU A 231 -61.61 3.42 71.20
N GLU A 232 -60.53 4.19 70.94
CA GLU A 232 -60.17 5.39 71.72
C GLU A 232 -61.30 6.42 71.77
N ILE A 233 -61.94 6.73 70.62
CA ILE A 233 -63.08 7.66 70.57
C ILE A 233 -64.28 7.12 71.37
N THR A 234 -64.58 5.82 71.33
CA THR A 234 -65.67 5.25 72.16
C THR A 234 -65.35 5.27 73.65
N ASN A 235 -64.07 5.12 74.03
CA ASN A 235 -63.67 5.20 75.43
C ASN A 235 -63.65 6.65 75.94
N LEU A 236 -63.22 7.62 75.13
CA LEU A 236 -63.41 9.05 75.40
C LEU A 236 -64.91 9.39 75.56
N ARG A 237 -65.77 8.87 74.67
CA ARG A 237 -67.23 9.09 74.75
C ARG A 237 -67.85 8.44 76.00
N ARG A 238 -67.33 7.29 76.46
CA ARG A 238 -67.69 6.71 77.77
C ARG A 238 -67.27 7.59 78.94
N PHE A 239 -66.02 8.08 78.96
CA PHE A 239 -65.53 8.98 80.01
C PHE A 239 -66.39 10.25 80.11
N CYS A 240 -66.67 10.93 78.98
CA CYS A 240 -67.55 12.11 78.97
C CYS A 240 -69.01 11.79 79.32
N SER A 241 -69.45 10.53 79.28
CA SER A 241 -70.82 10.13 79.65
C SER A 241 -70.99 9.75 81.12
N HIS A 242 -69.92 9.67 81.91
CA HIS A 242 -69.96 9.15 83.28
C HIS A 242 -70.03 10.24 84.37
N GLU A 243 -69.98 11.52 84.01
CA GLU A 243 -69.83 12.65 84.95
C GLU A 243 -70.96 13.70 84.89
N ASN A 244 -72.13 13.36 84.32
CA ASN A 244 -73.32 14.23 84.40
C ASN A 244 -74.64 13.45 84.43
N THR A 245 -75.41 13.64 85.50
CA THR A 245 -76.84 13.31 85.63
C THR A 245 -77.50 14.39 86.49
N VAL A 246 -78.80 14.67 86.28
CA VAL A 246 -79.58 15.83 86.82
C VAL A 246 -79.34 17.12 85.99
N VAL A 247 -80.32 17.75 85.32
CA VAL A 247 -81.76 17.40 85.16
C VAL A 247 -82.38 18.05 83.89
N SER A 248 -83.31 17.33 83.22
CA SER A 248 -84.32 17.85 82.25
C SER A 248 -83.78 18.53 80.96
N ASN A 249 -84.53 18.74 79.87
CA ASN A 249 -85.86 18.25 79.47
C ASN A 249 -85.97 18.31 77.93
N SER A 250 -86.31 17.21 77.24
CA SER A 250 -86.97 17.15 75.91
C SER A 250 -86.84 15.74 75.29
N ILE A 251 -87.83 14.88 75.54
CA ILE A 251 -88.08 13.72 74.66
C ILE A 251 -89.07 14.19 73.61
N GLU A 252 -88.60 14.56 72.42
CA GLU A 252 -89.32 14.42 71.14
C GLU A 252 -88.47 14.87 69.94
N VAL A 253 -88.04 13.90 69.13
CA VAL A 253 -88.17 13.85 67.65
C VAL A 253 -87.52 12.54 67.18
N LEU A 254 -88.16 11.89 66.20
CA LEU A 254 -87.92 10.50 65.81
C LEU A 254 -86.63 10.27 64.99
N GLU A 255 -86.18 9.02 65.00
CA GLU A 255 -85.09 8.48 64.18
C GLU A 255 -85.37 8.60 62.67
N LEU A 256 -84.63 9.43 61.92
CA LEU A 256 -84.62 9.31 60.43
C LEU A 256 -83.41 9.91 59.67
N GLU A 257 -82.15 9.72 60.10
CA GLU A 257 -81.03 9.97 59.17
C GLU A 257 -79.76 9.10 59.29
N ASN A 258 -79.85 7.91 59.88
CA ASN A 258 -78.69 7.01 60.07
C ASN A 258 -78.26 6.25 58.78
N GLY A 259 -78.44 6.87 57.60
CA GLY A 259 -78.32 6.24 56.27
C GLY A 259 -77.39 6.94 55.28
N ARG A 260 -76.61 7.96 55.69
CA ARG A 260 -75.82 8.81 54.76
C ARG A 260 -74.29 8.79 54.94
N SER A 261 -73.74 7.90 55.77
CA SER A 261 -72.29 7.90 56.10
C SER A 261 -71.41 6.96 55.26
N PHE A 262 -71.95 6.18 54.32
CA PHE A 262 -71.21 5.10 53.64
C PHE A 262 -70.63 5.44 52.26
N LEU A 263 -70.78 6.68 51.76
CA LEU A 263 -70.48 7.05 50.37
C LEU A 263 -69.33 8.06 50.15
N TYR A 264 -68.43 8.22 51.14
CA TYR A 264 -67.24 9.08 51.03
C TYR A 264 -65.91 8.33 50.82
N LEU A 265 -65.95 7.03 50.54
CA LEU A 265 -64.76 6.22 50.23
C LEU A 265 -64.35 6.32 48.74
N GLY A 266 -64.13 7.55 48.25
CA GLY A 266 -64.08 7.82 46.80
C GLY A 266 -63.24 9.00 46.31
N LYS A 267 -62.31 9.56 47.10
CA LYS A 267 -61.34 10.57 46.65
C LYS A 267 -59.93 10.33 47.20
N THR A 268 -59.21 9.39 46.60
CA THR A 268 -57.74 9.43 46.57
C THR A 268 -57.31 10.30 45.40
N ASP A 269 -56.60 11.40 45.63
CA ASP A 269 -56.17 12.27 44.53
C ASP A 269 -55.26 11.52 43.54
N PRO A 270 -55.52 11.62 42.22
CA PRO A 270 -54.68 10.97 41.21
C PRO A 270 -53.24 11.49 41.23
N ARG A 271 -53.03 12.75 41.65
CA ARG A 271 -51.70 13.33 41.88
C ARG A 271 -50.96 12.71 43.07
N ALA A 272 -51.66 12.34 44.15
CA ALA A 272 -51.06 11.62 45.26
C ALA A 272 -50.63 10.20 44.86
N ILE A 273 -51.45 9.52 44.03
CA ILE A 273 -51.09 8.22 43.44
C ILE A 273 -49.86 8.37 42.52
N ALA A 274 -49.81 9.42 41.69
CA ALA A 274 -48.63 9.75 40.87
C ALA A 274 -47.38 10.00 41.75
N LEU A 275 -47.49 10.77 42.82
CA LEU A 275 -46.39 11.04 43.76
C LEU A 275 -45.86 9.74 44.40
N TYR A 276 -46.73 8.88 44.92
CA TYR A 276 -46.32 7.61 45.53
C TYR A 276 -45.73 6.64 44.51
N THR A 277 -46.27 6.56 43.29
CA THR A 277 -45.68 5.71 42.24
C THR A 277 -44.29 6.22 41.84
N VAL A 278 -44.10 7.53 41.69
CA VAL A 278 -42.80 8.17 41.42
C VAL A 278 -41.77 7.80 42.50
N ILE A 279 -42.10 8.03 43.78
CA ILE A 279 -41.23 7.71 44.93
C ILE A 279 -40.87 6.21 44.96
N VAL A 280 -41.86 5.32 44.77
CA VAL A 280 -41.64 3.87 44.73
C VAL A 280 -40.72 3.48 43.58
N THR A 281 -40.93 4.01 42.37
CA THR A 281 -40.09 3.67 41.20
C THR A 281 -38.66 4.20 41.31
N LEU A 282 -38.42 5.32 42.00
CA LEU A 282 -37.07 5.87 42.24
C LEU A 282 -36.31 5.02 43.28
N ILE A 283 -36.98 4.55 44.33
CA ILE A 283 -36.38 3.70 45.38
C ILE A 283 -36.16 2.25 44.90
N THR A 284 -37.05 1.73 44.06
CA THR A 284 -37.04 0.33 43.57
C THR A 284 -35.69 -0.14 43.01
N PRO A 285 -34.99 0.57 42.08
CA PRO A 285 -33.73 0.09 41.52
C PRO A 285 -32.61 0.00 42.56
N PHE A 286 -32.53 0.91 43.54
CA PHE A 286 -31.54 0.85 44.62
C PHE A 286 -31.78 -0.35 45.55
N VAL A 287 -33.04 -0.61 45.90
CA VAL A 287 -33.44 -1.80 46.67
C VAL A 287 -33.13 -3.07 45.88
N LEU A 288 -33.51 -3.13 44.60
CA LEU A 288 -33.27 -4.28 43.74
C LEU A 288 -31.77 -4.56 43.57
N TYR A 289 -30.93 -3.55 43.33
CA TYR A 289 -29.49 -3.69 43.21
C TYR A 289 -28.82 -4.18 44.51
N LYS A 290 -29.31 -3.72 45.66
CA LYS A 290 -28.84 -4.17 46.99
C LYS A 290 -29.24 -5.62 47.29
N TYR A 291 -30.41 -6.07 46.84
CA TYR A 291 -30.91 -7.43 47.09
C TYR A 291 -30.73 -8.45 45.95
N ILE A 292 -30.19 -8.04 44.79
CA ILE A 292 -29.98 -8.93 43.63
C ILE A 292 -29.10 -10.15 43.96
N ASP A 293 -28.12 -10.00 44.84
CA ASP A 293 -27.23 -11.11 45.26
C ASP A 293 -27.91 -12.07 46.25
N TYR A 294 -29.05 -11.68 46.84
CA TYR A 294 -29.84 -12.49 47.77
C TYR A 294 -31.01 -13.23 47.09
N LEU A 295 -31.40 -12.82 45.86
CA LEU A 295 -32.41 -13.50 45.05
C LEU A 295 -32.18 -15.01 44.80
N PRO A 296 -30.96 -15.57 44.73
CA PRO A 296 -30.76 -17.01 44.54
C PRO A 296 -31.51 -17.88 45.57
N ARG A 297 -31.63 -17.44 46.83
CA ARG A 297 -32.33 -18.19 47.88
C ARG A 297 -33.83 -18.35 47.63
N ILE A 298 -34.47 -17.43 46.92
CA ILE A 298 -35.93 -17.45 46.67
C ILE A 298 -36.30 -18.43 45.56
N LYS A 299 -35.36 -18.78 44.65
CA LYS A 299 -35.63 -19.69 43.53
C LYS A 299 -35.56 -21.18 43.88
N HIS A 300 -35.13 -21.52 45.10
CA HIS A 300 -34.75 -22.89 45.47
C HIS A 300 -35.91 -23.86 45.77
N LEU A 301 -37.17 -23.40 45.69
CA LEU A 301 -38.36 -24.24 45.81
C LEU A 301 -38.68 -25.12 44.58
N SER A 302 -37.93 -24.99 43.47
CA SER A 302 -38.19 -25.79 42.26
C SER A 302 -36.93 -26.15 41.44
N LYS A 303 -36.04 -26.95 42.03
CA LYS A 303 -35.45 -28.18 41.43
C LYS A 303 -34.41 -28.82 42.36
N ARG A 304 -34.55 -30.12 42.62
CA ARG A 304 -33.61 -30.93 43.42
C ARG A 304 -32.80 -31.85 42.49
N THR A 305 -31.84 -31.28 41.78
CA THR A 305 -30.90 -32.01 40.91
C THR A 305 -29.49 -31.43 41.06
N LYS A 306 -28.49 -32.29 41.23
CA LYS A 306 -27.07 -31.89 41.29
C LYS A 306 -26.66 -31.26 39.95
N ASP A 307 -25.84 -30.21 40.01
CA ASP A 307 -24.47 -30.31 39.49
C ASP A 307 -23.57 -29.22 40.09
N SER A 308 -22.31 -29.53 40.37
CA SER A 308 -21.36 -28.58 40.99
C SER A 308 -20.58 -27.82 39.92
N LYS A 309 -21.11 -26.65 39.54
CA LYS A 309 -20.36 -25.61 38.82
C LYS A 309 -20.36 -24.34 39.68
N GLU A 310 -19.30 -23.56 39.63
CA GLU A 310 -19.26 -22.27 40.34
C GLU A 310 -20.34 -21.34 39.77
N GLU A 311 -21.38 -21.07 40.56
CA GLU A 311 -22.46 -20.18 40.14
C GLU A 311 -21.98 -18.73 40.13
N VAL A 312 -21.47 -18.30 38.97
CA VAL A 312 -21.05 -16.91 38.71
C VAL A 312 -22.17 -15.95 39.15
N PRO A 313 -21.90 -15.01 40.09
CA PRO A 313 -22.96 -14.22 40.72
C PRO A 313 -23.73 -13.39 39.69
N LEU A 314 -25.04 -13.25 39.91
CA LEU A 314 -25.97 -12.68 38.92
C LEU A 314 -25.56 -11.29 38.43
N LYS A 315 -24.93 -10.46 39.28
CA LYS A 315 -24.34 -9.17 38.86
C LYS A 315 -23.30 -9.30 37.76
N LYS A 316 -22.34 -10.23 37.89
CA LYS A 316 -21.34 -10.50 36.84
C LYS A 316 -21.98 -11.03 35.56
N ARG A 317 -22.98 -11.90 35.69
CA ARG A 317 -23.72 -12.43 34.51
C ARG A 317 -24.52 -11.35 33.77
N ILE A 318 -25.18 -10.44 34.50
CA ILE A 318 -25.91 -9.32 33.91
C ILE A 318 -24.93 -8.32 33.28
N ALA A 319 -23.84 -7.98 33.97
CA ALA A 319 -22.79 -7.11 33.42
C ALA A 319 -22.21 -7.68 32.12
N TYR A 320 -21.86 -8.97 32.08
CA TYR A 320 -21.39 -9.65 30.87
C TYR A 320 -22.44 -9.66 29.75
N MET A 321 -23.72 -9.91 30.04
CA MET A 321 -24.78 -9.84 29.02
C MET A 321 -24.97 -8.42 28.46
N VAL A 322 -24.76 -7.38 29.27
CA VAL A 322 -24.83 -5.97 28.85
C VAL A 322 -23.59 -5.59 28.02
N ASP A 323 -22.41 -6.02 28.45
CA ASP A 323 -21.12 -5.82 27.77
C ASP A 323 -21.10 -6.48 26.38
N VAL A 324 -21.49 -7.75 26.29
CA VAL A 324 -21.68 -8.45 25.01
C VAL A 324 -22.72 -7.75 24.12
N CYS A 325 -23.81 -7.23 24.70
CA CYS A 325 -24.83 -6.50 23.93
C CYS A 325 -24.27 -5.20 23.32
N PHE A 326 -23.52 -4.41 24.10
CA PHE A 326 -22.90 -3.17 23.61
C PHE A 326 -21.68 -3.38 22.70
N SER A 327 -21.03 -4.54 22.78
CA SER A 327 -19.85 -4.87 21.97
C SER A 327 -20.21 -5.55 20.64
N VAL A 328 -21.23 -6.41 20.61
CA VAL A 328 -21.63 -7.15 19.39
C VAL A 328 -22.55 -6.32 18.48
N TYR A 329 -23.39 -5.44 19.05
CA TYR A 329 -24.37 -4.67 18.29
C TYR A 329 -24.06 -3.17 18.38
N PRO A 330 -23.52 -2.51 17.33
CA PRO A 330 -23.18 -1.09 17.40
C PRO A 330 -24.41 -0.21 17.71
N TYR A 331 -25.58 -0.59 17.19
CA TYR A 331 -26.86 0.07 17.47
C TYR A 331 -27.34 -0.05 18.93
N ALA A 332 -26.79 -0.96 19.74
CA ALA A 332 -27.23 -1.13 21.14
C ALA A 332 -26.95 0.11 21.99
N LYS A 333 -25.85 0.84 21.74
CA LYS A 333 -25.53 2.11 22.41
C LYS A 333 -26.63 3.15 22.18
N LEU A 334 -27.03 3.32 20.91
CA LEU A 334 -28.09 4.24 20.50
C LEU A 334 -29.47 3.79 21.01
N LEU A 335 -29.78 2.49 20.97
CA LEU A 335 -31.04 1.94 21.48
C LEU A 335 -31.19 2.07 23.00
N ALA A 336 -30.10 1.89 23.75
CA ALA A 336 -30.08 2.11 25.20
C ALA A 336 -30.28 3.59 25.55
N LEU A 337 -29.67 4.51 24.77
CA LEU A 337 -29.87 5.94 24.94
C LEU A 337 -31.31 6.35 24.59
N LEU A 338 -31.89 5.81 23.52
CA LEU A 338 -33.31 6.00 23.18
C LEU A 338 -34.24 5.48 24.28
N PHE A 339 -33.93 4.35 24.90
CA PHE A 339 -34.69 3.85 26.05
C PHE A 339 -34.55 4.79 27.26
N ALA A 340 -33.35 5.33 27.51
CA ALA A 340 -33.12 6.31 28.58
C ALA A 340 -33.86 7.64 28.33
N THR A 341 -33.95 8.13 27.08
CA THR A 341 -34.70 9.35 26.74
C THR A 341 -36.18 9.14 27.02
N LEU A 342 -36.77 8.06 26.49
CA LEU A 342 -38.18 7.71 26.68
C LEU A 342 -38.53 7.46 28.15
N PHE A 343 -37.63 6.83 28.90
CA PHE A 343 -37.78 6.67 30.34
C PHE A 343 -37.77 8.02 31.07
N LEU A 344 -36.83 8.92 30.77
CA LEU A 344 -36.75 10.24 31.39
C LEU A 344 -37.98 11.10 31.07
N ILE A 345 -38.48 11.07 29.83
CA ILE A 345 -39.70 11.82 29.43
C ILE A 345 -40.94 11.26 30.12
N GLY A 346 -41.12 9.93 30.14
CA GLY A 346 -42.29 9.30 30.76
C GLY A 346 -42.29 9.43 32.29
N PHE A 347 -41.14 9.24 32.93
CA PHE A 347 -40.97 9.38 34.38
C PHE A 347 -41.02 10.85 34.83
N GLY A 348 -40.34 11.74 34.09
CA GLY A 348 -40.36 13.18 34.31
C GLY A 348 -41.76 13.76 34.16
N GLY A 349 -42.51 13.37 33.13
CA GLY A 349 -43.90 13.78 32.94
C GLY A 349 -44.82 13.34 34.08
N LEU A 350 -44.64 12.12 34.59
CA LEU A 350 -45.39 11.61 35.75
C LEU A 350 -45.03 12.37 37.05
N ALA A 351 -43.74 12.65 37.28
CA ALA A 351 -43.27 13.45 38.42
C ALA A 351 -43.76 14.90 38.33
N LEU A 352 -43.81 15.47 37.13
CA LEU A 352 -44.27 16.84 36.90
C LEU A 352 -45.80 16.94 37.06
N TYR A 353 -46.56 15.93 36.65
CA TYR A 353 -48.01 15.82 36.90
C TYR A 353 -48.35 15.63 38.39
N ALA A 354 -47.52 14.93 39.16
CA ALA A 354 -47.72 14.76 40.59
C ALA A 354 -47.59 16.06 41.40
N VAL A 355 -46.95 17.09 40.82
CA VAL A 355 -46.47 18.30 41.53
C VAL A 355 -46.95 19.61 40.88
N SER A 356 -47.55 19.57 39.69
CA SER A 356 -48.06 20.74 38.95
C SER A 356 -49.57 20.64 38.73
N ASP A 357 -50.24 21.78 38.54
CA ASP A 357 -51.70 21.81 38.41
C ASP A 357 -52.27 21.43 37.03
N GLY A 358 -51.41 21.30 36.01
CA GLY A 358 -51.81 20.99 34.63
C GLY A 358 -52.30 19.55 34.39
N SER A 359 -52.61 19.27 33.13
CA SER A 359 -53.04 17.94 32.66
C SER A 359 -51.85 16.96 32.52
N PHE A 360 -52.12 15.65 32.56
CA PHE A 360 -51.06 14.64 32.41
C PHE A 360 -50.36 14.70 31.03
N THR A 361 -51.13 14.92 29.96
CA THR A 361 -50.63 15.08 28.59
C THR A 361 -49.73 16.32 28.44
N GLU A 362 -50.10 17.42 29.08
CA GLU A 362 -49.33 18.66 29.15
C GLU A 362 -48.06 18.51 29.99
N ALA A 363 -48.13 17.78 31.12
CA ALA A 363 -46.95 17.47 31.92
C ALA A 363 -45.96 16.57 31.17
N LEU A 364 -46.45 15.60 30.37
CA LEU A 364 -45.60 14.76 29.51
C LEU A 364 -44.99 15.58 28.36
N TRP A 365 -45.77 16.43 27.70
CA TRP A 365 -45.29 17.38 26.68
C TRP A 365 -44.20 18.31 27.23
N LEU A 366 -44.40 18.86 28.43
CA LEU A 366 -43.43 19.77 29.07
C LEU A 366 -42.20 19.01 29.60
N SER A 367 -42.34 17.73 29.97
CA SER A 367 -41.17 16.88 30.23
C SER A 367 -40.38 16.56 28.96
N TRP A 368 -41.02 16.53 27.79
CA TRP A 368 -40.31 16.44 26.51
C TRP A 368 -39.59 17.75 26.19
N THR A 369 -40.24 18.92 26.33
CA THR A 369 -39.56 20.21 26.05
C THR A 369 -38.36 20.45 26.96
N PHE A 370 -38.39 20.01 28.23
CA PHE A 370 -37.26 20.10 29.15
C PHE A 370 -36.10 19.13 28.82
N VAL A 371 -36.39 18.01 28.16
CA VAL A 371 -35.35 17.06 27.68
C VAL A 371 -34.76 17.53 26.34
N ALA A 372 -35.58 18.12 25.47
CA ALA A 372 -35.16 18.62 24.16
C ALA A 372 -34.40 19.95 24.23
N ASP A 373 -34.85 20.88 25.09
CA ASP A 373 -34.12 22.10 25.44
C ASP A 373 -34.27 22.37 26.94
N SER A 374 -33.13 22.22 27.63
CA SER A 374 -33.00 22.42 29.07
C SER A 374 -33.47 23.79 29.56
N GLY A 375 -33.41 24.85 28.73
CA GLY A 375 -33.72 26.23 29.10
C GLY A 375 -35.18 26.47 29.51
N ASN A 376 -36.11 25.71 28.92
CA ASN A 376 -37.56 25.81 29.15
C ASN A 376 -38.01 25.61 30.61
N HIS A 377 -37.13 25.11 31.49
CA HIS A 377 -37.44 24.94 32.92
C HIS A 377 -37.64 26.26 33.68
N ALA A 378 -37.15 27.39 33.13
CA ALA A 378 -37.11 28.69 33.80
C ALA A 378 -38.50 29.26 34.14
N ASP A 379 -39.48 29.07 33.25
CA ASP A 379 -40.84 29.62 33.38
C ASP A 379 -41.69 28.91 34.46
N ARG A 380 -41.13 27.96 35.21
CA ARG A 380 -41.85 27.24 36.25
C ARG A 380 -41.99 28.07 37.53
N VAL A 381 -43.23 28.17 38.00
CA VAL A 381 -43.62 28.77 39.29
C VAL A 381 -43.83 27.65 40.33
N GLY A 382 -43.54 27.93 41.60
CA GLY A 382 -43.64 26.97 42.70
C GLY A 382 -42.34 26.16 42.93
N THR A 383 -42.07 25.82 44.19
CA THR A 383 -40.84 25.10 44.59
C THR A 383 -40.79 23.68 44.04
N GLY A 384 -41.90 22.93 44.15
CA GLY A 384 -42.02 21.57 43.64
C GLY A 384 -41.77 21.46 42.12
N PRO A 385 -42.51 22.18 41.26
CA PRO A 385 -42.32 22.12 39.81
C PRO A 385 -40.91 22.52 39.38
N ARG A 386 -40.25 23.46 40.08
CA ARG A 386 -38.85 23.85 39.83
C ARG A 386 -37.85 22.73 40.14
N VAL A 387 -37.98 22.04 41.26
CA VAL A 387 -37.08 20.91 41.60
C VAL A 387 -37.23 19.78 40.57
N VAL A 388 -38.46 19.49 40.15
CA VAL A 388 -38.73 18.48 39.12
C VAL A 388 -38.20 18.94 37.74
N SER A 389 -38.46 20.18 37.32
CA SER A 389 -38.01 20.67 36.01
C SER A 389 -36.48 20.75 35.89
N VAL A 390 -35.78 21.24 36.92
CA VAL A 390 -34.30 21.23 36.98
C VAL A 390 -33.75 19.80 36.90
N SER A 391 -34.39 18.84 37.58
CA SER A 391 -33.97 17.43 37.53
C SER A 391 -34.13 16.83 36.13
N ILE A 392 -35.23 17.14 35.44
CA ILE A 392 -35.49 16.68 34.06
C ILE A 392 -34.49 17.34 33.09
N SER A 393 -34.32 18.67 33.16
CA SER A 393 -33.37 19.41 32.32
C SER A 393 -31.92 18.96 32.51
N SER A 394 -31.50 18.65 33.75
CA SER A 394 -30.17 18.11 34.04
C SER A 394 -29.96 16.73 33.42
N GLY A 395 -30.94 15.82 33.55
CA GLY A 395 -30.90 14.51 32.89
C GLY A 395 -30.93 14.63 31.36
N GLY A 396 -31.74 15.54 30.83
CA GLY A 396 -31.87 15.82 29.40
C GLY A 396 -30.57 16.32 28.79
N MET A 397 -29.92 17.29 29.44
CA MET A 397 -28.61 17.81 29.02
C MET A 397 -27.52 16.73 28.97
N LEU A 398 -27.47 15.84 29.97
CA LEU A 398 -26.51 14.71 29.99
C LEU A 398 -26.79 13.71 28.86
N ILE A 399 -28.05 13.38 28.63
CA ILE A 399 -28.50 12.49 27.55
C ILE A 399 -28.21 13.10 26.17
N PHE A 400 -28.47 14.40 25.98
CA PHE A 400 -28.23 15.10 24.73
C PHE A 400 -26.74 15.23 24.42
N ALA A 401 -25.91 15.54 25.42
CA ALA A 401 -24.45 15.53 25.28
C ALA A 401 -23.91 14.14 24.91
N MET A 402 -24.44 13.07 25.52
CA MET A 402 -24.07 11.69 25.17
C MET A 402 -24.55 11.31 23.75
N MET A 403 -25.72 11.80 23.32
CA MET A 403 -26.20 11.60 21.95
C MET A 403 -25.31 12.29 20.93
N LEU A 404 -24.95 13.55 21.18
CA LEU A 404 -24.07 14.34 20.31
C LEU A 404 -22.69 13.69 20.19
N GLY A 405 -22.12 13.19 21.29
CA GLY A 405 -20.90 12.40 21.29
C GLY A 405 -21.00 11.16 20.40
N LEU A 406 -21.95 10.25 20.70
CA LEU A 406 -22.10 9.00 19.93
C LEU A 406 -22.43 9.21 18.44
N VAL A 407 -23.17 10.27 18.10
CA VAL A 407 -23.46 10.63 16.70
C VAL A 407 -22.21 11.23 16.02
N SER A 408 -21.46 12.08 16.72
CA SER A 408 -20.18 12.61 16.21
C SER A 408 -19.16 11.49 15.99
N ASP A 409 -19.01 10.57 16.95
CA ASP A 409 -18.11 9.41 16.85
C ASP A 409 -18.47 8.52 15.65
N ALA A 410 -19.76 8.22 15.45
CA ALA A 410 -20.22 7.41 14.33
C ALA A 410 -20.07 8.11 12.95
N ILE A 411 -20.22 9.44 12.90
CA ILE A 411 -19.96 10.23 11.69
C ILE A 411 -18.46 10.26 11.40
N SER A 412 -17.61 10.46 12.41
CA SER A 412 -16.16 10.42 12.29
C SER A 412 -15.66 9.03 11.85
N GLU A 413 -16.12 7.95 12.48
CA GLU A 413 -15.77 6.58 12.07
C GLU A 413 -16.19 6.30 10.61
N LYS A 414 -17.37 6.78 10.19
CA LYS A 414 -17.80 6.63 8.80
C LYS A 414 -16.95 7.48 7.85
N MET A 415 -16.61 8.71 8.21
CA MET A 415 -15.72 9.58 7.44
C MET A 415 -14.32 8.98 7.30
N ASP A 416 -13.74 8.49 8.40
CA ASP A 416 -12.45 7.81 8.42
C ASP A 416 -12.46 6.51 7.60
N SER A 417 -13.60 5.78 7.57
CA SER A 417 -13.75 4.60 6.69
C SER A 417 -13.68 4.94 5.20
N LEU A 418 -14.19 6.12 4.80
CA LEU A 418 -14.12 6.61 3.43
C LEU A 418 -12.73 7.16 3.12
N ARG A 419 -12.17 7.93 4.06
CA ARG A 419 -10.83 8.53 4.00
C ARG A 419 -9.75 7.48 3.80
N LYS A 420 -9.74 6.41 4.61
CA LYS A 420 -8.85 5.24 4.49
C LYS A 420 -9.19 4.29 3.34
N GLY A 421 -10.13 4.65 2.46
CA GLY A 421 -10.42 3.90 1.23
C GLY A 421 -10.99 2.51 1.45
N LYS A 422 -11.83 2.29 2.46
CA LYS A 422 -12.48 0.98 2.70
C LYS A 422 -13.66 0.70 1.75
N SER A 423 -13.87 1.55 0.75
CA SER A 423 -14.88 1.38 -0.30
C SER A 423 -14.35 0.52 -1.45
N GLU A 424 -15.22 -0.35 -1.96
CA GLU A 424 -14.98 -1.18 -3.14
C GLU A 424 -14.73 -0.33 -4.40
N VAL A 425 -13.84 -0.82 -5.27
CA VAL A 425 -13.58 -0.26 -6.61
C VAL A 425 -14.58 -0.90 -7.59
N ILE A 426 -15.35 -0.07 -8.28
CA ILE A 426 -16.45 -0.52 -9.16
C ILE A 426 -15.94 -0.79 -10.60
N GLU A 427 -14.73 -0.32 -10.90
CA GLU A 427 -14.06 -0.39 -12.20
C GLU A 427 -13.86 -1.83 -12.73
N ASN A 428 -13.57 -1.89 -14.03
CA ASN A 428 -13.51 -3.12 -14.85
C ASN A 428 -12.48 -2.88 -15.97
N ASN A 429 -11.74 -3.91 -16.41
CA ASN A 429 -10.61 -3.80 -17.35
C ASN A 429 -9.42 -2.94 -16.84
N HIS A 430 -9.41 -2.56 -15.56
CA HIS A 430 -8.30 -1.84 -14.93
C HIS A 430 -7.07 -2.76 -14.78
N ILE A 431 -5.89 -2.15 -14.63
CA ILE A 431 -4.71 -2.86 -14.12
C ILE A 431 -4.73 -2.79 -12.60
N LEU A 432 -4.40 -3.90 -11.93
CA LEU A 432 -4.30 -3.98 -10.49
C LEU A 432 -2.86 -4.24 -10.06
N ILE A 433 -2.23 -3.24 -9.42
CA ILE A 433 -0.92 -3.37 -8.81
C ILE A 433 -1.08 -3.79 -7.35
N LEU A 434 -0.39 -4.86 -6.95
CA LEU A 434 -0.35 -5.43 -5.61
C LEU A 434 1.06 -5.24 -5.03
N GLY A 435 1.15 -4.50 -3.92
CA GLY A 435 2.43 -4.14 -3.31
C GLY A 435 2.78 -2.65 -3.47
N TRP A 436 3.96 -2.28 -2.99
CA TRP A 436 4.54 -0.95 -3.11
C TRP A 436 6.06 -1.07 -3.01
N SER A 437 6.78 -0.45 -3.95
CA SER A 437 8.24 -0.43 -4.06
C SER A 437 8.72 0.86 -4.72
N ASP A 438 10.03 1.05 -4.83
CA ASP A 438 10.67 2.14 -5.59
C ASP A 438 10.19 2.18 -7.07
N LYS A 439 10.11 1.00 -7.70
CA LYS A 439 9.70 0.73 -9.08
C LYS A 439 8.27 1.16 -9.43
N LEU A 440 7.41 1.40 -8.43
CA LEU A 440 6.03 1.82 -8.67
C LEU A 440 5.94 3.14 -9.45
N GLY A 441 6.86 4.08 -9.23
CA GLY A 441 6.85 5.38 -9.92
C GLY A 441 7.07 5.23 -11.44
N SER A 442 8.11 4.51 -11.84
CA SER A 442 8.40 4.20 -13.24
C SER A 442 7.37 3.27 -13.88
N LEU A 443 6.81 2.31 -13.13
CA LEU A 443 5.74 1.44 -13.63
C LEU A 443 4.46 2.24 -13.93
N LEU A 444 4.07 3.17 -13.04
CA LEU A 444 2.93 4.05 -13.28
C LEU A 444 3.15 4.98 -14.48
N LYS A 445 4.38 5.45 -14.72
CA LYS A 445 4.75 6.21 -15.93
C LYS A 445 4.56 5.37 -17.19
N GLN A 446 5.15 4.17 -17.25
CA GLN A 446 5.07 3.31 -18.44
C GLN A 446 3.62 2.90 -18.76
N LEU A 447 2.85 2.48 -17.75
CA LEU A 447 1.43 2.16 -17.94
C LEU A 447 0.60 3.39 -18.33
N ALA A 448 0.89 4.58 -17.81
CA ALA A 448 0.20 5.80 -18.23
C ALA A 448 0.43 6.12 -19.72
N ILE A 449 1.64 5.84 -20.24
CA ILE A 449 1.95 6.01 -21.66
C ILE A 449 1.26 4.93 -22.50
N ALA A 450 1.32 3.64 -22.13
CA ALA A 450 0.62 2.56 -22.82
C ALA A 450 -0.91 2.76 -22.87
N ASN A 451 -1.49 3.46 -21.89
CA ASN A 451 -2.94 3.76 -21.85
C ASN A 451 -3.30 5.07 -22.60
N LYS A 452 -2.36 5.68 -23.34
CA LYS A 452 -2.54 6.91 -24.13
C LYS A 452 -3.43 6.69 -25.35
N SER A 453 -3.25 5.60 -26.11
CA SER A 453 -4.04 5.32 -27.33
C SER A 453 -5.54 5.23 -27.02
N ILE A 454 -5.90 4.56 -25.93
CA ILE A 454 -7.29 4.44 -25.44
C ILE A 454 -7.84 5.71 -24.75
N GLY A 455 -7.06 6.78 -24.64
CA GLY A 455 -7.49 8.06 -24.05
C GLY A 455 -7.44 8.14 -22.52
N GLY A 456 -6.64 7.30 -21.86
CA GLY A 456 -6.45 7.29 -20.42
C GLY A 456 -7.09 6.07 -19.73
N GLY A 457 -6.29 5.35 -18.95
CA GLY A 457 -6.69 4.10 -18.30
C GLY A 457 -7.20 4.23 -16.87
N VAL A 458 -7.33 3.08 -16.21
CA VAL A 458 -7.52 2.96 -14.75
C VAL A 458 -6.48 2.01 -14.20
N ILE A 459 -5.69 2.49 -13.22
CA ILE A 459 -4.75 1.69 -12.45
C ILE A 459 -5.19 1.71 -10.98
N VAL A 460 -5.29 0.54 -10.36
CA VAL A 460 -5.66 0.38 -8.95
C VAL A 460 -4.45 -0.12 -8.18
N VAL A 461 -4.08 0.54 -7.09
CA VAL A 461 -2.93 0.15 -6.24
C VAL A 461 -3.44 -0.34 -4.90
N LEU A 462 -3.14 -1.61 -4.55
CA LEU A 462 -3.42 -2.20 -3.24
C LEU A 462 -2.12 -2.45 -2.47
N ALA A 463 -1.91 -1.70 -1.39
CA ALA A 463 -0.75 -1.88 -0.52
C ALA A 463 -1.10 -1.72 0.96
N GLU A 464 -0.20 -2.18 1.83
CA GLU A 464 -0.35 -2.16 3.28
C GLU A 464 0.07 -0.82 3.93
N ARG A 465 -0.02 0.29 3.17
CA ARG A 465 0.21 1.69 3.62
C ARG A 465 -1.13 2.42 3.82
N ASP A 466 -1.11 3.59 4.47
CA ASP A 466 -2.31 4.44 4.61
C ASP A 466 -2.63 5.14 3.26
N LYS A 467 -3.92 5.27 2.92
CA LYS A 467 -4.34 5.73 1.58
C LYS A 467 -3.88 7.15 1.27
N GLU A 468 -3.99 8.05 2.24
CA GLU A 468 -3.61 9.46 2.07
C GLU A 468 -2.10 9.65 1.88
N GLU A 469 -1.30 8.70 2.38
CA GLU A 469 0.15 8.68 2.18
C GLU A 469 0.48 8.28 0.73
N MET A 470 -0.14 7.21 0.24
CA MET A 470 -0.01 6.74 -1.15
C MET A 470 -0.46 7.78 -2.17
N GLU A 471 -1.61 8.42 -1.95
CA GLU A 471 -2.12 9.48 -2.84
C GLU A 471 -1.24 10.74 -2.79
N MET A 472 -0.68 11.08 -1.63
CA MET A 472 0.29 12.18 -1.49
C MET A 472 1.62 11.86 -2.17
N ASP A 473 2.09 10.61 -2.12
CA ASP A 473 3.35 10.21 -2.76
C ASP A 473 3.21 10.15 -4.29
N ILE A 474 2.11 9.63 -4.81
CA ILE A 474 1.81 9.66 -6.26
C ILE A 474 1.62 11.10 -6.76
N ALA A 475 1.01 11.99 -5.97
CA ALA A 475 0.88 13.41 -6.32
C ALA A 475 2.20 14.22 -6.26
N LYS A 476 3.34 13.61 -5.91
CA LYS A 476 4.69 14.18 -6.03
C LYS A 476 5.44 13.71 -7.28
N LEU A 477 4.91 12.73 -8.02
CA LEU A 477 5.58 12.19 -9.20
C LEU A 477 5.58 13.23 -10.32
N GLU A 478 6.75 13.51 -10.89
CA GLU A 478 6.98 14.62 -11.82
C GLU A 478 6.70 14.21 -13.29
N PHE A 479 5.63 13.45 -13.54
CA PHE A 479 5.20 13.04 -14.89
C PHE A 479 3.68 13.19 -15.11
N ASP A 480 3.27 13.31 -16.36
CA ASP A 480 1.84 13.34 -16.75
C ASP A 480 1.27 11.91 -16.81
N LEU A 481 0.06 11.75 -16.31
CA LEU A 481 -0.69 10.49 -16.34
C LEU A 481 -1.42 10.25 -17.68
N MET A 482 -1.36 11.18 -18.63
CA MET A 482 -1.94 11.02 -19.98
C MET A 482 -3.45 10.71 -19.96
N GLY A 483 -4.18 11.26 -18.98
CA GLY A 483 -5.60 10.97 -18.73
C GLY A 483 -5.87 9.72 -17.86
N THR A 484 -4.86 8.89 -17.59
CA THR A 484 -4.97 7.71 -16.74
C THR A 484 -5.27 8.08 -15.28
N SER A 485 -6.18 7.33 -14.65
CA SER A 485 -6.56 7.54 -13.26
C SER A 485 -5.96 6.48 -12.34
N VAL A 486 -5.31 6.91 -11.24
CA VAL A 486 -4.67 6.02 -10.26
C VAL A 486 -5.49 5.99 -8.96
N ILE A 487 -5.89 4.79 -8.54
CA ILE A 487 -6.86 4.57 -7.44
C ILE A 487 -6.19 3.79 -6.30
N CYS A 488 -5.77 4.50 -5.26
CA CYS A 488 -5.11 3.90 -4.10
C CYS A 488 -6.10 3.24 -3.13
N ARG A 489 -5.75 2.07 -2.58
CA ARG A 489 -6.51 1.33 -1.57
C ARG A 489 -5.57 0.72 -0.53
N SER A 490 -5.87 0.93 0.76
CA SER A 490 -5.13 0.35 1.87
C SER A 490 -5.66 -1.06 2.21
N GLY A 491 -4.80 -2.08 2.21
CA GLY A 491 -5.14 -3.47 2.57
C GLY A 491 -4.11 -4.49 2.10
N SER A 492 -4.25 -5.76 2.49
CA SER A 492 -3.27 -6.81 2.17
C SER A 492 -3.73 -7.72 1.04
N PRO A 493 -2.90 -8.01 0.03
CA PRO A 493 -3.23 -8.97 -1.04
C PRO A 493 -3.42 -10.42 -0.54
N LEU A 494 -2.96 -10.73 0.69
CA LEU A 494 -3.20 -12.03 1.35
C LEU A 494 -4.63 -12.19 1.88
N ILE A 495 -5.47 -11.14 1.81
CA ILE A 495 -6.83 -11.13 2.36
C ILE A 495 -7.83 -11.03 1.20
N LEU A 496 -8.57 -12.13 0.95
CA LEU A 496 -9.59 -12.20 -0.11
C LEU A 496 -10.66 -11.08 -0.05
N ALA A 497 -10.94 -10.51 1.13
CA ALA A 497 -11.83 -9.36 1.27
C ALA A 497 -11.21 -8.05 0.73
N ASP A 498 -9.90 -7.87 0.86
CA ASP A 498 -9.17 -6.71 0.33
C ASP A 498 -8.95 -6.84 -1.19
N LEU A 499 -8.69 -8.05 -1.70
CA LEU A 499 -8.68 -8.33 -3.13
C LEU A 499 -10.05 -8.08 -3.78
N LYS A 500 -11.16 -8.45 -3.11
CA LYS A 500 -12.52 -8.12 -3.57
C LYS A 500 -12.79 -6.62 -3.61
N LYS A 501 -12.34 -5.88 -2.60
CA LYS A 501 -12.42 -4.41 -2.53
C LYS A 501 -11.73 -3.71 -3.71
N VAL A 502 -10.81 -4.36 -4.43
CA VAL A 502 -10.16 -3.83 -5.65
C VAL A 502 -10.66 -4.47 -6.97
N SER A 503 -11.80 -5.16 -6.95
CA SER A 503 -12.37 -5.86 -8.12
C SER A 503 -11.37 -6.79 -8.83
N VAL A 504 -10.57 -7.55 -8.06
CA VAL A 504 -9.52 -8.47 -8.57
C VAL A 504 -9.97 -9.36 -9.74
N SER A 505 -11.20 -9.89 -9.68
CA SER A 505 -11.78 -10.79 -10.69
C SER A 505 -12.14 -10.09 -12.01
N LYS A 506 -12.01 -8.76 -12.10
CA LYS A 506 -12.34 -7.94 -13.27
C LYS A 506 -11.16 -7.15 -13.87
N ALA A 507 -9.99 -7.21 -13.24
CA ALA A 507 -8.79 -6.58 -13.77
C ALA A 507 -8.39 -7.23 -15.12
N ARG A 508 -7.77 -6.47 -16.02
CA ARG A 508 -7.22 -7.01 -17.28
C ARG A 508 -5.85 -7.66 -17.10
N ALA A 509 -5.09 -7.17 -16.11
CA ALA A 509 -3.82 -7.71 -15.67
C ALA A 509 -3.62 -7.38 -14.18
N ILE A 510 -2.90 -8.24 -13.47
CA ILE A 510 -2.58 -8.08 -12.05
C ILE A 510 -1.07 -8.13 -11.90
N ILE A 511 -0.44 -7.03 -11.49
CA ILE A 511 1.01 -6.96 -11.28
C ILE A 511 1.29 -7.15 -9.79
N VAL A 512 2.04 -8.18 -9.43
CA VAL A 512 2.60 -8.38 -8.09
C VAL A 512 4.00 -7.79 -8.11
N LEU A 513 4.18 -6.65 -7.43
CA LEU A 513 5.49 -6.03 -7.26
C LEU A 513 6.27 -6.75 -6.16
N ALA A 514 7.59 -6.87 -6.37
CA ALA A 514 8.53 -7.19 -5.31
C ALA A 514 8.48 -6.09 -4.24
N SER A 515 8.74 -6.46 -2.99
CA SER A 515 8.92 -5.49 -1.90
C SER A 515 10.39 -5.14 -1.73
N ASP A 516 10.69 -3.91 -1.29
CA ASP A 516 12.03 -3.41 -0.90
C ASP A 516 12.61 -4.12 0.36
N GLU A 517 12.17 -5.36 0.63
CA GLU A 517 12.68 -6.28 1.64
C GLU A 517 13.70 -7.22 0.97
N ASN A 518 14.42 -8.02 1.76
CA ASN A 518 15.37 -9.01 1.26
C ASN A 518 14.70 -9.99 0.25
N ALA A 519 15.43 -10.41 -0.80
CA ALA A 519 14.90 -11.17 -1.94
C ALA A 519 14.06 -12.39 -1.55
N ASP A 520 14.57 -13.26 -0.66
CA ASP A 520 13.84 -14.42 -0.12
C ASP A 520 12.48 -14.06 0.50
N GLN A 521 12.42 -12.91 1.18
CA GLN A 521 11.21 -12.45 1.90
C GLN A 521 10.20 -11.84 0.92
N SER A 522 10.69 -11.11 -0.08
CA SER A 522 9.91 -10.62 -1.22
C SER A 522 9.29 -11.78 -2.01
N ASP A 523 10.06 -12.81 -2.34
CA ASP A 523 9.59 -13.93 -3.17
C ASP A 523 8.69 -14.89 -2.38
N ALA A 524 8.99 -15.13 -1.10
CA ALA A 524 8.06 -15.81 -0.20
C ALA A 524 6.74 -15.02 0.00
N ARG A 525 6.75 -13.69 -0.15
CA ARG A 525 5.54 -12.87 -0.19
C ARG A 525 4.81 -13.03 -1.53
N ALA A 526 5.53 -12.95 -2.65
CA ALA A 526 4.99 -13.12 -4.00
C ALA A 526 4.27 -14.47 -4.16
N LEU A 527 4.91 -15.58 -3.77
CA LEU A 527 4.32 -16.93 -3.74
C LEU A 527 3.02 -16.99 -2.91
N ARG A 528 2.96 -16.27 -1.79
CA ARG A 528 1.77 -16.22 -0.92
C ARG A 528 0.65 -15.33 -1.52
N VAL A 529 1.00 -14.30 -2.30
CA VAL A 529 0.03 -13.52 -3.10
C VAL A 529 -0.51 -14.37 -4.25
N VAL A 530 0.33 -15.11 -4.95
CA VAL A 530 -0.05 -16.08 -6.00
C VAL A 530 -1.03 -17.14 -5.48
N LEU A 531 -0.78 -17.69 -4.28
CA LEU A 531 -1.72 -18.60 -3.60
C LEU A 531 -3.05 -17.91 -3.23
N SER A 532 -3.02 -16.64 -2.84
CA SER A 532 -4.22 -15.85 -2.52
C SER A 532 -5.08 -15.58 -3.77
N LEU A 533 -4.43 -15.20 -4.87
CA LEU A 533 -5.04 -14.97 -6.18
C LEU A 533 -5.66 -16.25 -6.76
N SER A 534 -4.94 -17.37 -6.69
CA SER A 534 -5.44 -18.70 -7.08
C SER A 534 -6.62 -19.17 -6.20
N GLY A 535 -6.80 -18.59 -5.01
CA GLY A 535 -7.94 -18.80 -4.12
C GLY A 535 -9.22 -18.02 -4.49
N VAL A 536 -9.18 -17.15 -5.51
CA VAL A 536 -10.33 -16.33 -5.93
C VAL A 536 -11.37 -17.16 -6.68
N LYS A 537 -12.42 -17.58 -5.96
CA LYS A 537 -13.51 -18.45 -6.47
C LYS A 537 -14.31 -17.92 -7.66
N GLU A 538 -14.19 -16.64 -7.98
CA GLU A 538 -14.81 -16.02 -9.16
C GLU A 538 -13.97 -16.19 -10.44
N GLY A 539 -12.75 -16.72 -10.31
CA GLY A 539 -11.75 -16.69 -11.36
C GLY A 539 -11.06 -15.32 -11.45
N LEU A 540 -10.01 -15.28 -12.25
CA LEU A 540 -9.36 -14.07 -12.72
C LEU A 540 -9.70 -13.92 -14.21
N ARG A 541 -9.98 -12.70 -14.66
CA ARG A 541 -10.26 -12.44 -16.09
C ARG A 541 -8.97 -12.18 -16.88
N GLY A 542 -8.01 -11.52 -16.25
CA GLY A 542 -6.68 -11.27 -16.78
C GLY A 542 -5.65 -12.30 -16.32
N HIS A 543 -4.42 -12.13 -16.81
CA HIS A 543 -3.23 -12.80 -16.29
C HIS A 543 -2.68 -12.09 -15.05
N VAL A 544 -1.74 -12.77 -14.37
CA VAL A 544 -0.92 -12.21 -13.29
C VAL A 544 0.51 -12.09 -13.82
N VAL A 545 1.14 -10.94 -13.60
CA VAL A 545 2.58 -10.73 -13.78
C VAL A 545 3.19 -10.67 -12.39
N VAL A 546 4.20 -11.49 -12.13
CA VAL A 546 4.89 -11.53 -10.83
C VAL A 546 6.33 -11.10 -11.02
N GLU A 547 6.69 -9.98 -10.40
CA GLU A 547 8.09 -9.61 -10.23
C GLU A 547 8.73 -10.59 -9.24
N MET A 548 9.77 -11.29 -9.69
CA MET A 548 10.57 -12.20 -8.88
C MET A 548 11.92 -11.55 -8.59
N SER A 549 12.39 -11.70 -7.36
CA SER A 549 13.66 -11.13 -6.90
C SER A 549 14.80 -12.07 -7.25
N ASP A 550 14.60 -13.37 -7.07
CA ASP A 550 15.61 -14.43 -7.17
C ASP A 550 15.20 -15.46 -8.24
N LEU A 551 16.17 -16.04 -8.94
CA LEU A 551 15.92 -17.03 -9.99
C LEU A 551 15.56 -18.41 -9.40
N ASP A 552 16.17 -18.78 -8.27
CA ASP A 552 15.99 -20.09 -7.61
C ASP A 552 14.55 -20.28 -7.08
N ASN A 553 13.88 -19.16 -6.75
CA ASN A 553 12.50 -19.13 -6.28
C ASN A 553 11.45 -19.21 -7.42
N GLU A 554 11.84 -18.93 -8.67
CA GLU A 554 10.92 -18.80 -9.80
C GLU A 554 10.17 -20.10 -10.18
N PRO A 555 10.82 -21.29 -10.24
CA PRO A 555 10.15 -22.55 -10.59
C PRO A 555 9.03 -22.93 -9.62
N LEU A 556 9.16 -22.57 -8.33
CA LEU A 556 8.13 -22.81 -7.32
C LEU A 556 6.91 -21.92 -7.53
N VAL A 557 7.10 -20.67 -7.98
CA VAL A 557 6.00 -19.76 -8.32
C VAL A 557 5.30 -20.20 -9.61
N LYS A 558 6.05 -20.55 -10.67
CA LYS A 558 5.50 -21.13 -11.91
C LYS A 558 4.67 -22.39 -11.64
N LEU A 559 5.16 -23.30 -10.80
CA LEU A 559 4.47 -24.55 -10.42
C LEU A 559 3.12 -24.32 -9.72
N VAL A 560 3.01 -23.25 -8.92
CA VAL A 560 1.79 -22.94 -8.16
C VAL A 560 0.81 -22.07 -8.95
N GLY A 561 1.31 -21.19 -9.83
CA GLY A 561 0.50 -20.30 -10.64
C GLY A 561 -0.13 -20.94 -11.89
N GLY A 562 0.60 -21.82 -12.58
CA GLY A 562 0.19 -22.36 -13.87
C GLY A 562 0.03 -21.29 -14.96
N GLU A 563 -0.72 -21.61 -16.02
CA GLU A 563 -0.84 -20.83 -17.27
C GLU A 563 -1.38 -19.39 -17.13
N LEU A 564 -1.92 -19.04 -15.96
CA LEU A 564 -2.42 -17.69 -15.65
C LEU A 564 -1.32 -16.73 -15.19
N ILE A 565 -0.12 -17.22 -14.89
CA ILE A 565 0.95 -16.42 -14.27
C ILE A 565 2.20 -16.42 -15.14
N GLU A 566 2.62 -15.22 -15.55
CA GLU A 566 3.95 -14.97 -16.05
C GLU A 566 4.81 -14.40 -14.92
N THR A 567 6.08 -14.80 -14.85
CA THR A 567 7.09 -14.25 -13.93
C THR A 567 8.11 -13.44 -14.72
N VAL A 568 8.66 -12.41 -14.06
CA VAL A 568 9.77 -11.59 -14.58
C VAL A 568 10.83 -11.52 -13.48
N VAL A 569 11.97 -12.18 -13.67
CA VAL A 569 13.07 -12.23 -12.68
C VAL A 569 13.92 -10.96 -12.82
N ALA A 570 13.74 -10.03 -11.90
CA ALA A 570 14.30 -8.69 -11.98
C ALA A 570 15.84 -8.67 -12.02
N HIS A 571 16.51 -9.45 -11.17
CA HIS A 571 17.97 -9.43 -11.09
C HIS A 571 18.64 -10.18 -12.26
N ASP A 572 18.04 -11.23 -12.81
CA ASP A 572 18.54 -11.97 -13.98
C ASP A 572 18.44 -11.12 -15.27
N VAL A 573 17.26 -10.53 -15.54
CA VAL A 573 17.04 -9.64 -16.69
C VAL A 573 18.03 -8.47 -16.69
N ILE A 574 18.26 -7.85 -15.54
CA ILE A 574 19.25 -6.77 -15.39
C ILE A 574 20.68 -7.29 -15.65
N GLY A 575 21.04 -8.47 -15.15
CA GLY A 575 22.35 -9.08 -15.38
C GLY A 575 22.62 -9.35 -16.87
N ARG A 576 21.66 -9.97 -17.57
CA ARG A 576 21.72 -10.25 -19.02
C ARG A 576 21.84 -8.97 -19.84
N LEU A 577 21.02 -7.96 -19.52
CA LEU A 577 21.08 -6.63 -20.15
C LEU A 577 22.45 -5.95 -19.94
N MET A 578 23.00 -5.98 -18.72
CA MET A 578 24.33 -5.42 -18.44
C MET A 578 25.42 -6.11 -19.28
N ILE A 579 25.35 -7.43 -19.47
CA ILE A 579 26.30 -8.20 -20.27
C ILE A 579 26.20 -7.83 -21.75
N GLN A 580 25.00 -7.89 -22.36
CA GLN A 580 24.81 -7.50 -23.76
C GLN A 580 25.30 -6.07 -24.03
N CYS A 581 25.02 -5.14 -23.11
CA CYS A 581 25.47 -3.75 -23.22
C CYS A 581 26.99 -3.58 -23.04
N ALA A 582 27.64 -4.45 -22.27
CA ALA A 582 29.09 -4.46 -22.09
C ALA A 582 29.84 -5.01 -23.32
N LEU A 583 29.24 -5.98 -24.02
CA LEU A 583 29.77 -6.55 -25.26
C LEU A 583 29.51 -5.62 -26.47
N GLN A 584 28.36 -4.93 -26.51
CA GLN A 584 27.96 -4.09 -27.65
C GLN A 584 27.56 -2.65 -27.23
N PRO A 585 28.52 -1.72 -27.18
CA PRO A 585 28.29 -0.31 -26.81
C PRO A 585 27.26 0.40 -27.72
N GLY A 586 26.07 0.59 -27.17
CA GLY A 586 24.93 1.21 -27.86
C GLY A 586 23.62 0.43 -27.67
N LEU A 587 23.69 -0.89 -27.44
CA LEU A 587 22.50 -1.69 -27.11
C LEU A 587 21.78 -1.12 -25.88
N ALA A 588 22.52 -0.61 -24.92
CA ALA A 588 22.07 0.18 -23.78
C ALA A 588 20.97 1.22 -24.07
N GLN A 589 21.09 1.96 -25.18
CA GLN A 589 20.13 2.99 -25.56
C GLN A 589 18.99 2.42 -26.42
N ILE A 590 19.26 1.33 -27.16
CA ILE A 590 18.28 0.61 -27.98
C ILE A 590 17.31 -0.18 -27.10
N TRP A 591 17.80 -0.82 -26.03
CA TRP A 591 16.99 -1.53 -25.05
C TRP A 591 16.07 -0.59 -24.26
N GLU A 592 16.55 0.61 -23.91
CA GLU A 592 15.71 1.65 -23.31
C GLU A 592 14.62 2.16 -24.26
N ASP A 593 14.91 2.28 -25.57
CA ASP A 593 13.92 2.66 -26.59
C ASP A 593 12.87 1.56 -26.87
N ILE A 594 13.21 0.28 -26.72
CA ILE A 594 12.38 -0.89 -27.08
C ILE A 594 11.58 -1.46 -25.90
N LEU A 595 12.08 -1.34 -24.66
CA LEU A 595 11.38 -1.84 -23.48
C LEU A 595 10.34 -0.85 -22.96
N GLY A 596 10.56 0.45 -23.12
CA GLY A 596 9.62 1.50 -22.73
C GLY A 596 8.66 1.89 -23.85
N PHE A 597 7.42 2.23 -23.50
CA PHE A 597 6.37 2.71 -24.42
C PHE A 597 6.62 4.15 -24.94
N GLU A 598 7.87 4.61 -24.96
CA GLU A 598 8.23 5.99 -25.34
C GLU A 598 8.58 6.17 -26.82
N ASN A 599 8.89 5.08 -27.55
CA ASN A 599 9.43 5.18 -28.91
C ASN A 599 8.85 4.13 -29.89
N ALA A 600 9.28 2.87 -29.79
CA ALA A 600 8.78 1.80 -30.62
C ALA A 600 9.08 0.41 -30.03
N GLU A 601 8.02 -0.32 -29.72
CA GLU A 601 8.05 -1.54 -28.90
C GLU A 601 7.31 -2.72 -29.58
N PHE A 602 7.37 -3.89 -28.94
CA PHE A 602 6.87 -5.14 -29.51
C PHE A 602 5.34 -5.30 -29.38
N TYR A 603 4.67 -5.48 -30.52
CA TYR A 603 3.24 -5.78 -30.60
C TYR A 603 2.96 -7.09 -31.34
N ILE A 604 1.97 -7.86 -30.88
CA ILE A 604 1.49 -9.09 -31.53
C ILE A 604 0.06 -8.87 -32.00
N LYS A 605 -0.20 -9.03 -33.31
CA LYS A 605 -1.51 -8.70 -33.90
C LYS A 605 -1.87 -9.62 -35.07
N ARG A 606 -3.13 -10.03 -35.15
CA ARG A 606 -3.68 -10.90 -36.20
C ARG A 606 -4.07 -10.08 -37.43
N TRP A 607 -3.52 -10.43 -38.60
CA TRP A 607 -3.77 -9.74 -39.87
C TRP A 607 -4.24 -10.74 -40.96
N PRO A 608 -5.56 -11.02 -41.08
CA PRO A 608 -6.07 -12.05 -41.99
C PRO A 608 -5.83 -11.77 -43.48
N GLU A 609 -5.58 -10.52 -43.86
CA GLU A 609 -5.27 -10.12 -45.24
C GLU A 609 -3.86 -10.52 -45.71
N LEU A 610 -3.02 -11.03 -44.80
CA LEU A 610 -1.66 -11.52 -45.08
C LEU A 610 -1.58 -13.06 -45.12
N ASP A 611 -2.72 -13.76 -44.99
CA ASP A 611 -2.78 -15.22 -45.10
C ASP A 611 -2.34 -15.69 -46.50
N GLY A 612 -1.47 -16.70 -46.54
CA GLY A 612 -0.90 -17.22 -47.78
C GLY A 612 0.26 -16.40 -48.35
N LEU A 613 0.61 -15.24 -47.77
CA LEU A 613 1.84 -14.52 -48.10
C LEU A 613 3.07 -15.17 -47.45
N ARG A 614 4.24 -14.89 -48.02
CA ARG A 614 5.55 -15.30 -47.49
C ARG A 614 6.06 -14.28 -46.48
N PHE A 615 6.88 -14.72 -45.54
CA PHE A 615 7.53 -13.80 -44.60
C PHE A 615 8.44 -12.78 -45.33
N GLU A 616 9.07 -13.14 -46.46
CA GLU A 616 9.85 -12.19 -47.27
C GLU A 616 9.01 -11.00 -47.81
N ASP A 617 7.73 -11.24 -48.08
CA ASP A 617 6.78 -10.22 -48.56
C ASP A 617 6.16 -9.44 -47.39
N VAL A 618 5.80 -10.16 -46.31
CA VAL A 618 5.20 -9.57 -45.10
C VAL A 618 6.12 -8.56 -44.42
N LEU A 619 7.43 -8.87 -44.35
CA LEU A 619 8.48 -8.00 -43.79
C LEU A 619 8.48 -6.58 -44.38
N ILE A 620 8.03 -6.43 -45.63
CA ILE A 620 8.04 -5.18 -46.39
C ILE A 620 6.64 -4.61 -46.64
N CYS A 621 5.59 -5.22 -46.08
CA CYS A 621 4.22 -4.73 -46.17
C CYS A 621 3.96 -3.51 -45.28
N PHE A 622 4.59 -3.40 -44.11
CA PHE A 622 4.25 -2.39 -43.09
C PHE A 622 5.09 -1.11 -43.25
N PRO A 623 4.50 0.05 -43.60
CA PRO A 623 5.25 1.30 -43.71
C PRO A 623 5.75 1.81 -42.36
N ASP A 624 4.93 1.64 -41.31
CA ASP A 624 5.10 2.28 -40.01
C ASP A 624 5.48 1.28 -38.89
N ALA A 625 5.77 0.02 -39.25
CA ALA A 625 6.22 -1.03 -38.33
C ALA A 625 7.23 -1.98 -39.00
N ILE A 626 7.92 -2.82 -38.21
CA ILE A 626 8.87 -3.83 -38.71
C ILE A 626 8.51 -5.22 -38.18
N PRO A 627 8.07 -6.17 -39.03
CA PRO A 627 7.86 -7.56 -38.63
C PRO A 627 9.15 -8.25 -38.18
N CYS A 628 9.15 -8.73 -36.95
CA CYS A 628 10.27 -9.40 -36.29
C CYS A 628 10.04 -10.91 -36.09
N GLY A 629 8.78 -11.36 -36.13
CA GLY A 629 8.45 -12.77 -35.95
C GLY A 629 7.01 -13.14 -36.31
N VAL A 630 6.70 -14.42 -36.18
CA VAL A 630 5.33 -14.96 -36.34
C VAL A 630 5.00 -15.86 -35.16
N LYS A 631 3.81 -15.68 -34.58
CA LYS A 631 3.17 -16.58 -33.64
C LYS A 631 2.41 -17.64 -34.45
N VAL A 632 2.92 -18.86 -34.41
CA VAL A 632 2.43 -19.98 -35.23
C VAL A 632 1.25 -20.65 -34.54
N PHE A 633 0.04 -20.50 -35.10
CA PHE A 633 -1.18 -21.05 -34.51
C PHE A 633 -1.17 -22.59 -34.47
N ALA A 634 -0.57 -23.21 -35.50
CA ALA A 634 -0.45 -24.67 -35.60
C ALA A 634 0.43 -25.28 -34.49
N ASP A 635 1.40 -24.53 -33.96
CA ASP A 635 2.35 -24.97 -32.93
C ASP A 635 1.86 -24.54 -31.53
N GLY A 636 0.54 -24.47 -31.34
CA GLY A 636 -0.10 -24.07 -30.07
C GLY A 636 0.00 -22.58 -29.75
N GLY A 637 0.37 -21.74 -30.74
CA GLY A 637 0.63 -20.32 -30.52
C GLY A 637 2.05 -20.02 -30.04
N LYS A 638 3.04 -20.90 -30.30
CA LYS A 638 4.44 -20.58 -30.06
C LYS A 638 4.89 -19.41 -30.96
N ILE A 639 5.60 -18.45 -30.40
CA ILE A 639 6.28 -17.38 -31.15
C ILE A 639 7.58 -17.95 -31.75
N LYS A 640 7.83 -17.64 -33.02
CA LYS A 640 9.14 -17.78 -33.67
C LYS A 640 9.61 -16.38 -34.08
N ILE A 641 10.62 -15.87 -33.37
CA ILE A 641 11.39 -14.70 -33.82
C ILE A 641 12.20 -15.12 -35.06
N ASN A 642 12.42 -14.19 -35.99
CA ASN A 642 13.24 -14.40 -37.18
C ASN A 642 12.90 -15.67 -38.00
N PRO A 643 11.65 -15.86 -38.44
CA PRO A 643 11.26 -17.00 -39.26
C PRO A 643 11.92 -16.96 -40.65
N ASP A 644 12.02 -18.14 -41.26
CA ASP A 644 12.57 -18.30 -42.60
C ASP A 644 11.74 -17.53 -43.64
N ASP A 645 12.40 -16.91 -44.63
CA ASP A 645 11.77 -16.14 -45.71
C ASP A 645 10.68 -16.89 -46.48
N ASN A 646 10.81 -18.22 -46.56
CA ASN A 646 9.86 -19.13 -47.21
C ASN A 646 8.70 -19.58 -46.29
N TYR A 647 8.64 -19.13 -45.03
CA TYR A 647 7.49 -19.36 -44.16
C TYR A 647 6.26 -18.68 -44.76
N VAL A 648 5.15 -19.42 -44.84
CA VAL A 648 3.88 -18.94 -45.40
C VAL A 648 2.88 -18.82 -44.26
N LEU A 649 2.34 -17.60 -44.07
CA LEU A 649 1.39 -17.30 -43.01
C LEU A 649 0.09 -18.09 -43.21
N ARG A 650 -0.44 -18.66 -42.13
CA ARG A 650 -1.64 -19.49 -42.12
C ARG A 650 -2.80 -18.80 -41.43
N GLU A 651 -4.01 -19.28 -41.72
CA GLU A 651 -5.21 -18.89 -40.97
C GLU A 651 -5.00 -19.14 -39.47
N GLY A 652 -5.01 -18.04 -38.70
CA GLY A 652 -4.77 -18.02 -37.26
C GLY A 652 -3.40 -17.47 -36.83
N ASP A 653 -2.40 -17.41 -37.71
CA ASP A 653 -1.06 -16.92 -37.36
C ASP A 653 -1.07 -15.41 -37.06
N GLU A 654 -0.35 -14.98 -36.03
CA GLU A 654 -0.27 -13.55 -35.62
C GLU A 654 1.16 -13.03 -35.84
N ILE A 655 1.30 -11.76 -36.18
CA ILE A 655 2.60 -11.17 -36.53
C ILE A 655 3.13 -10.40 -35.32
N LEU A 656 4.39 -10.68 -34.96
CA LEU A 656 5.18 -9.88 -34.03
C LEU A 656 5.85 -8.75 -34.82
N VAL A 657 5.57 -7.51 -34.46
CA VAL A 657 6.18 -6.30 -35.05
C VAL A 657 6.83 -5.42 -33.98
N ILE A 658 7.72 -4.52 -34.40
CA ILE A 658 8.08 -3.31 -33.64
C ILE A 658 7.31 -2.13 -34.25
N ALA A 659 6.57 -1.35 -33.45
CA ALA A 659 5.73 -0.21 -33.87
C ALA A 659 5.64 0.89 -32.78
N GLU A 660 5.17 2.10 -33.12
CA GLU A 660 5.12 3.28 -32.21
C GLU A 660 3.97 3.27 -31.18
N ASP A 661 2.85 2.60 -31.50
CA ASP A 661 1.68 2.44 -30.61
C ASP A 661 0.79 1.31 -31.17
N ASP A 662 -0.16 0.78 -30.39
CA ASP A 662 -0.92 -0.44 -30.76
C ASP A 662 -1.82 -0.28 -32.00
N ASP A 663 -2.22 0.95 -32.32
CA ASP A 663 -3.10 1.31 -33.44
C ASP A 663 -2.41 2.00 -34.63
N THR A 664 -1.13 2.38 -34.49
CA THR A 664 -0.39 3.20 -35.48
C THR A 664 -0.15 2.55 -36.83
N TYR A 665 -0.11 1.21 -36.88
CA TYR A 665 0.40 0.45 -38.03
C TYR A 665 -0.65 -0.45 -38.68
N ALA A 666 -0.54 -0.57 -40.01
CA ALA A 666 -1.33 -1.46 -40.85
C ALA A 666 -0.51 -1.93 -42.07
N PRO A 667 -0.84 -3.07 -42.69
CA PRO A 667 -0.17 -3.50 -43.92
C PRO A 667 -0.57 -2.62 -45.11
N GLY A 668 0.43 -2.20 -45.88
CA GLY A 668 0.30 -1.47 -47.13
C GLY A 668 0.64 -2.32 -48.37
N PRO A 669 0.52 -1.74 -49.57
CA PRO A 669 0.87 -2.42 -50.82
C PRO A 669 2.39 -2.61 -50.95
N LEU A 670 2.81 -3.78 -51.42
CA LEU A 670 4.23 -4.16 -51.55
C LEU A 670 5.06 -3.10 -52.32
N PRO A 671 6.13 -2.54 -51.72
CA PRO A 671 6.97 -1.53 -52.34
C PRO A 671 7.86 -2.11 -53.45
N LYS A 672 8.24 -1.26 -54.42
CA LYS A 672 9.13 -1.63 -55.54
C LYS A 672 10.61 -1.57 -55.12
N ILE A 673 11.05 -2.57 -54.38
CA ILE A 673 12.43 -2.68 -53.85
C ILE A 673 13.41 -3.09 -54.95
N ARG A 674 14.66 -2.62 -54.88
CA ARG A 674 15.75 -3.03 -55.77
C ARG A 674 16.50 -4.19 -55.13
N LYS A 675 16.29 -5.43 -55.59
CA LYS A 675 17.14 -6.60 -55.21
C LYS A 675 18.56 -6.43 -55.81
N GLY A 676 19.37 -5.57 -55.18
CA GLY A 676 20.73 -5.22 -55.58
C GLY A 676 21.80 -6.20 -55.08
N LEU A 677 23.05 -5.98 -55.48
CA LEU A 677 24.19 -6.76 -55.03
C LEU A 677 24.50 -6.45 -53.56
N CYS A 678 24.41 -7.45 -52.68
CA CYS A 678 24.88 -7.35 -51.30
C CYS A 678 26.42 -7.55 -51.23
N PRO A 679 27.17 -6.76 -50.44
CA PRO A 679 28.56 -7.06 -50.12
C PRO A 679 28.70 -8.47 -49.51
N LYS A 680 29.64 -9.26 -50.02
CA LYS A 680 29.95 -10.60 -49.47
C LYS A 680 31.09 -10.52 -48.46
N ILE A 681 30.88 -9.75 -47.40
CA ILE A 681 31.79 -9.72 -46.25
C ILE A 681 31.44 -10.91 -45.35
N ILE A 682 32.48 -11.66 -44.98
CA ILE A 682 32.40 -12.74 -43.99
C ILE A 682 32.61 -12.10 -42.62
N ASP A 683 31.79 -12.46 -41.64
CA ASP A 683 31.91 -11.96 -40.27
C ASP A 683 33.33 -12.23 -39.73
N PRO A 684 33.94 -11.24 -39.03
CA PRO A 684 35.26 -11.43 -38.43
C PRO A 684 35.17 -12.48 -37.31
N PRO A 685 36.24 -13.27 -37.08
CA PRO A 685 36.27 -14.16 -35.92
C PRO A 685 36.16 -13.32 -34.62
N LYS A 686 35.33 -13.77 -33.66
CA LYS A 686 35.28 -13.18 -32.32
C LYS A 686 36.70 -13.22 -31.71
N PHE A 687 37.14 -12.12 -31.10
CA PHE A 687 38.45 -12.00 -30.44
C PHE A 687 38.29 -12.17 -28.91
N PRO A 688 39.32 -12.64 -28.19
CA PRO A 688 39.25 -12.78 -26.73
C PRO A 688 39.27 -11.42 -26.04
N GLU A 689 38.31 -11.21 -25.14
CA GLU A 689 38.08 -9.94 -24.42
C GLU A 689 38.55 -10.00 -22.96
N LYS A 690 38.70 -8.83 -22.34
CA LYS A 690 39.08 -8.66 -20.93
C LYS A 690 38.01 -7.86 -20.20
N ILE A 691 37.22 -8.54 -19.38
CA ILE A 691 36.12 -7.94 -18.61
C ILE A 691 36.50 -7.85 -17.13
N LEU A 692 36.11 -6.75 -16.46
CA LEU A 692 36.27 -6.57 -15.02
C LEU A 692 34.91 -6.44 -14.34
N PHE A 693 34.61 -7.34 -13.40
CA PHE A 693 33.51 -7.20 -12.45
C PHE A 693 34.02 -6.54 -11.16
N CYS A 694 33.45 -5.40 -10.80
CA CYS A 694 33.67 -4.70 -9.53
C CYS A 694 32.47 -4.91 -8.61
N GLY A 695 32.68 -5.57 -7.47
CA GLY A 695 31.62 -6.00 -6.54
C GLY A 695 31.45 -7.53 -6.50
N TRP A 696 30.77 -8.04 -5.47
CA TRP A 696 30.24 -9.41 -5.46
C TRP A 696 28.72 -9.31 -5.46
N ARG A 697 28.08 -9.53 -6.61
CA ARG A 697 26.63 -9.53 -6.75
C ARG A 697 26.05 -10.84 -6.22
N ARG A 698 24.76 -10.84 -5.87
CA ARG A 698 23.98 -12.09 -5.86
C ARG A 698 23.98 -12.69 -7.27
N ASP A 699 23.93 -14.01 -7.36
CA ASP A 699 23.69 -14.73 -8.62
C ASP A 699 24.74 -14.39 -9.71
N ILE A 700 25.97 -14.13 -9.26
CA ILE A 700 27.10 -13.72 -10.11
C ILE A 700 27.58 -14.87 -11.01
N ASP A 701 27.30 -16.10 -10.62
CA ASP A 701 27.55 -17.33 -11.36
C ASP A 701 26.67 -17.45 -12.62
N ASP A 702 25.39 -17.03 -12.58
CA ASP A 702 24.57 -16.89 -13.79
C ASP A 702 25.19 -15.87 -14.76
N MET A 703 25.64 -14.72 -14.25
CA MET A 703 26.35 -13.73 -15.07
C MET A 703 27.66 -14.26 -15.67
N ILE A 704 28.30 -15.25 -15.03
CA ILE A 704 29.51 -15.91 -15.57
C ILE A 704 29.13 -16.92 -16.66
N MET A 705 28.05 -17.70 -16.48
CA MET A 705 27.53 -18.61 -17.51
C MET A 705 27.13 -17.86 -18.79
N VAL A 706 26.38 -16.75 -18.64
CA VAL A 706 25.98 -15.90 -19.77
C VAL A 706 27.21 -15.35 -20.51
N LEU A 707 28.25 -14.91 -19.79
CA LEU A 707 29.50 -14.45 -20.43
C LEU A 707 30.29 -15.57 -21.11
N GLU A 708 30.33 -16.78 -20.53
CA GLU A 708 31.00 -17.95 -21.10
C GLU A 708 30.39 -18.33 -22.47
N ALA A 709 29.07 -18.20 -22.63
CA ALA A 709 28.39 -18.50 -23.89
C ALA A 709 28.68 -17.44 -25.00
N PHE A 710 28.70 -16.15 -24.65
CA PHE A 710 28.89 -15.08 -25.65
C PHE A 710 30.34 -14.88 -26.10
N LEU A 711 31.32 -15.07 -25.20
CA LEU A 711 32.73 -14.69 -25.39
C LEU A 711 33.55 -15.66 -26.26
N ALA A 712 34.64 -15.15 -26.83
CA ALA A 712 35.58 -15.96 -27.61
C ALA A 712 36.53 -16.80 -26.72
N PRO A 713 37.04 -17.94 -27.24
CA PRO A 713 38.03 -18.76 -26.55
C PRO A 713 39.29 -18.00 -26.11
N GLY A 714 39.60 -18.03 -24.82
CA GLY A 714 40.77 -17.39 -24.22
C GLY A 714 40.53 -16.00 -23.64
N SER A 715 39.26 -15.61 -23.47
CA SER A 715 38.87 -14.37 -22.78
C SER A 715 39.19 -14.44 -21.27
N GLU A 716 39.33 -13.29 -20.60
CA GLU A 716 39.58 -13.21 -19.15
C GLU A 716 38.50 -12.40 -18.43
N LEU A 717 37.90 -12.99 -17.39
CA LEU A 717 37.03 -12.28 -16.45
C LEU A 717 37.78 -12.04 -15.13
N TRP A 718 38.01 -10.77 -14.82
CA TRP A 718 38.61 -10.35 -13.56
C TRP A 718 37.51 -10.02 -12.54
N MET A 719 37.56 -10.64 -11.36
CA MET A 719 36.62 -10.37 -10.27
C MET A 719 37.33 -9.58 -9.16
N PHE A 720 36.90 -8.33 -8.93
CA PHE A 720 37.46 -7.44 -7.94
C PHE A 720 36.43 -7.06 -6.87
N ASN A 721 36.57 -7.67 -5.69
CA ASN A 721 35.64 -7.49 -4.56
C ASN A 721 36.24 -7.91 -3.21
N GLU A 722 35.47 -7.68 -2.15
CA GLU A 722 35.91 -7.85 -0.75
C GLU A 722 35.86 -9.31 -0.25
N VAL A 723 35.34 -10.25 -1.06
CA VAL A 723 35.27 -11.68 -0.71
C VAL A 723 36.68 -12.32 -0.82
N PRO A 724 37.17 -13.05 0.19
CA PRO A 724 38.48 -13.71 0.12
C PRO A 724 38.54 -14.77 -0.98
N GLU A 725 39.64 -14.81 -1.74
CA GLU A 725 39.81 -15.68 -2.93
C GLU A 725 39.42 -17.15 -2.69
N LYS A 726 39.76 -17.70 -1.52
CA LYS A 726 39.48 -19.08 -1.09
C LYS A 726 38.00 -19.41 -0.93
N ASP A 727 37.18 -18.42 -0.63
CA ASP A 727 35.74 -18.60 -0.37
C ASP A 727 34.94 -18.42 -1.67
N ARG A 728 35.54 -17.81 -2.71
CA ARG A 728 34.91 -17.57 -4.03
C ARG A 728 34.66 -18.85 -4.80
N GLU A 729 35.68 -19.72 -4.91
CA GLU A 729 35.55 -21.02 -5.58
C GLU A 729 34.40 -21.83 -4.96
N LYS A 730 34.28 -21.80 -3.63
CA LYS A 730 33.21 -22.46 -2.91
C LYS A 730 31.84 -21.82 -3.19
N LYS A 731 31.70 -20.49 -3.10
CA LYS A 731 30.42 -19.81 -3.40
C LYS A 731 29.91 -20.14 -4.81
N LEU A 732 30.76 -20.04 -5.82
CA LEU A 732 30.42 -20.35 -7.21
C LEU A 732 30.00 -21.84 -7.38
N THR A 733 30.73 -22.75 -6.72
CA THR A 733 30.37 -24.18 -6.74
C THR A 733 29.08 -24.49 -5.96
N ASP A 734 28.78 -23.73 -4.90
CA ASP A 734 27.55 -23.89 -4.11
C ASP A 734 26.31 -23.41 -4.90
N GLY A 735 26.44 -22.38 -5.74
CA GLY A 735 25.38 -21.91 -6.66
C GLY A 735 25.22 -22.78 -7.92
N GLY A 736 26.28 -23.49 -8.32
CA GLY A 736 26.21 -24.54 -9.35
C GLY A 736 27.20 -24.39 -10.50
N LEU A 737 28.01 -23.33 -10.53
CA LEU A 737 29.01 -23.09 -11.56
C LEU A 737 30.19 -24.07 -11.43
N ASP A 738 30.34 -24.97 -12.40
CA ASP A 738 31.55 -25.78 -12.55
C ASP A 738 32.66 -24.94 -13.21
N ILE A 739 33.51 -24.34 -12.38
CA ILE A 739 34.71 -23.58 -12.78
C ILE A 739 35.65 -24.40 -13.69
N SER A 740 35.62 -25.74 -13.61
CA SER A 740 36.43 -26.62 -14.46
C SER A 740 35.77 -26.97 -15.81
N GLY A 741 34.48 -26.63 -15.97
CA GLY A 741 33.73 -26.76 -17.22
C GLY A 741 33.86 -25.56 -18.17
N LEU A 742 34.38 -24.41 -17.70
CA LEU A 742 34.60 -23.21 -18.51
C LEU A 742 35.63 -23.46 -19.63
N VAL A 743 35.23 -23.18 -20.88
CA VAL A 743 36.01 -23.40 -22.10
C VAL A 743 36.53 -22.07 -22.67
N ASN A 744 35.69 -21.03 -22.67
CA ASN A 744 35.99 -19.75 -23.31
C ASN A 744 36.64 -18.76 -22.35
N LEU A 745 36.16 -18.71 -21.11
CA LEU A 745 36.39 -17.65 -20.14
C LEU A 745 37.28 -18.13 -18.99
N LYS A 746 38.36 -17.37 -18.73
CA LYS A 746 39.30 -17.62 -17.63
C LYS A 746 39.07 -16.66 -16.46
N LEU A 747 38.71 -17.20 -15.30
CA LEU A 747 38.55 -16.42 -14.06
C LEU A 747 39.90 -15.92 -13.52
N VAL A 748 39.94 -14.67 -13.06
CA VAL A 748 41.08 -14.03 -12.39
C VAL A 748 40.61 -13.29 -11.13
N HIS A 749 40.88 -13.85 -9.96
CA HIS A 749 40.41 -13.27 -8.70
C HIS A 749 41.35 -12.17 -8.18
N ARG A 750 40.78 -11.06 -7.69
CA ARG A 750 41.48 -9.99 -6.98
C ARG A 750 40.69 -9.56 -5.75
N GLU A 751 41.33 -9.55 -4.59
CA GLU A 751 40.75 -9.10 -3.32
C GLU A 751 40.96 -7.59 -3.15
N GLY A 752 39.87 -6.85 -2.88
CA GLY A 752 39.94 -5.41 -2.61
C GLY A 752 38.58 -4.72 -2.59
N ASN A 753 38.52 -3.60 -1.89
CA ASN A 753 37.32 -2.78 -1.74
C ASN A 753 37.20 -1.79 -2.90
N ALA A 754 36.06 -1.80 -3.59
CA ALA A 754 35.80 -1.02 -4.79
C ALA A 754 35.82 0.50 -4.58
N VAL A 755 35.46 1.00 -3.39
CA VAL A 755 35.47 2.45 -3.09
C VAL A 755 36.81 2.96 -2.56
N ILE A 756 37.87 2.14 -2.56
CA ILE A 756 39.21 2.54 -2.13
C ILE A 756 40.14 2.70 -3.35
N ARG A 757 40.46 3.96 -3.70
CA ARG A 757 41.35 4.33 -4.82
C ARG A 757 42.62 3.46 -4.87
N ARG A 758 43.30 3.28 -3.73
CA ARG A 758 44.56 2.50 -3.61
C ARG A 758 44.42 1.04 -4.04
N HIS A 759 43.23 0.45 -3.96
CA HIS A 759 42.98 -0.95 -4.35
C HIS A 759 42.65 -1.03 -5.85
N LEU A 760 41.80 -0.14 -6.36
CA LEU A 760 41.60 0.05 -7.81
C LEU A 760 42.92 0.38 -8.55
N GLU A 761 43.80 1.17 -7.93
CA GLU A 761 45.14 1.49 -8.43
C GLU A 761 46.10 0.29 -8.53
N SER A 762 45.72 -0.90 -8.03
CA SER A 762 46.45 -2.16 -8.28
C SER A 762 46.04 -2.85 -9.58
N LEU A 763 44.93 -2.44 -10.20
CA LEU A 763 44.37 -3.05 -11.40
C LEU A 763 44.89 -2.37 -12.68
N PRO A 764 45.00 -3.11 -13.80
CA PRO A 764 45.34 -2.56 -15.11
C PRO A 764 44.06 -2.04 -15.81
N LEU A 765 43.45 -1.01 -15.24
CA LEU A 765 42.17 -0.39 -15.66
C LEU A 765 42.14 0.12 -17.11
N GLU A 766 43.28 0.15 -17.78
CA GLU A 766 43.49 0.57 -19.17
C GLU A 766 43.54 -0.63 -20.13
N THR A 767 43.40 -1.86 -19.64
CA THR A 767 43.51 -3.13 -20.41
C THR A 767 42.24 -3.98 -20.39
N PHE A 768 41.17 -3.48 -19.77
CA PHE A 768 39.84 -4.06 -19.86
C PHE A 768 39.07 -3.36 -20.97
N ASP A 769 38.42 -4.14 -21.82
CA ASP A 769 37.52 -3.63 -22.85
C ASP A 769 36.29 -3.02 -22.15
N SER A 770 35.68 -3.79 -21.25
CA SER A 770 34.50 -3.42 -20.46
C SER A 770 34.65 -3.67 -18.96
N ILE A 771 34.14 -2.74 -18.16
CA ILE A 771 34.08 -2.82 -16.69
C ILE A 771 32.61 -2.74 -16.25
N LEU A 772 32.14 -3.74 -15.51
CA LEU A 772 30.83 -3.73 -14.87
C LEU A 772 31.00 -3.43 -13.38
N ILE A 773 30.29 -2.43 -12.89
CA ILE A 773 30.19 -2.09 -11.47
C ILE A 773 28.82 -2.60 -11.00
N LEU A 774 28.85 -3.66 -10.20
CA LEU A 774 27.67 -4.39 -9.75
C LEU A 774 27.22 -3.91 -8.37
N ALA A 775 25.93 -4.05 -8.07
CA ALA A 775 25.44 -4.01 -6.71
C ALA A 775 26.11 -5.15 -5.90
N ASP A 776 26.55 -4.84 -4.69
CA ASP A 776 27.27 -5.79 -3.85
C ASP A 776 26.31 -6.40 -2.81
N GLU A 777 26.26 -7.73 -2.75
CA GLU A 777 25.43 -8.57 -1.86
C GLU A 777 25.46 -8.09 -0.40
N SER A 778 26.57 -7.51 0.05
CA SER A 778 26.73 -7.00 1.42
C SER A 778 25.98 -5.69 1.71
N VAL A 779 25.42 -5.02 0.70
CA VAL A 779 24.78 -3.68 0.80
C VAL A 779 23.50 -3.52 -0.04
N GLU A 780 23.13 -4.48 -0.87
CA GLU A 780 21.96 -4.43 -1.77
C GLU A 780 20.62 -4.21 -1.04
N ASP A 781 20.47 -4.76 0.18
CA ASP A 781 19.37 -4.51 1.14
C ASP A 781 19.12 -3.00 1.40
N SER A 782 20.05 -2.12 1.02
CA SER A 782 19.93 -0.67 1.12
C SER A 782 20.34 0.01 -0.18
N ILE A 783 19.48 -0.07 -1.20
CA ILE A 783 19.43 0.74 -2.46
C ILE A 783 20.37 1.96 -2.46
N VAL A 784 20.10 2.98 -1.62
CA VAL A 784 20.85 4.26 -1.56
C VAL A 784 22.34 4.08 -1.22
N HIS A 785 22.70 3.09 -0.40
CA HIS A 785 24.08 2.74 -0.07
C HIS A 785 24.77 1.93 -1.16
N SER A 786 24.04 1.06 -1.87
CA SER A 786 24.54 0.35 -3.06
C SER A 786 24.89 1.37 -4.17
N ASP A 787 23.92 2.18 -4.58
CA ASP A 787 24.07 3.29 -5.54
C ASP A 787 25.27 4.20 -5.22
N SER A 788 25.42 4.57 -3.94
CA SER A 788 26.53 5.40 -3.46
C SER A 788 27.89 4.73 -3.63
N ARG A 789 27.98 3.39 -3.48
CA ARG A 789 29.21 2.61 -3.73
C ARG A 789 29.48 2.46 -5.22
N SER A 790 28.46 2.19 -6.04
CA SER A 790 28.60 2.09 -7.50
C SER A 790 29.11 3.39 -8.10
N LEU A 791 28.49 4.53 -7.76
CA LEU A 791 28.92 5.85 -8.20
C LEU A 791 30.30 6.27 -7.68
N ALA A 792 30.64 5.95 -6.43
CA ALA A 792 31.97 6.22 -5.90
C ALA A 792 33.04 5.41 -6.68
N THR A 793 32.76 4.15 -7.01
CA THR A 793 33.64 3.29 -7.81
C THR A 793 33.80 3.83 -9.23
N LEU A 794 32.70 4.21 -9.89
CA LEU A 794 32.67 4.81 -11.23
C LEU A 794 33.57 6.05 -11.33
N LEU A 795 33.34 7.01 -10.43
CA LEU A 795 34.11 8.25 -10.37
C LEU A 795 35.59 8.00 -10.03
N LEU A 796 35.90 7.00 -9.19
CA LEU A 796 37.28 6.63 -8.87
C LEU A 796 38.01 6.00 -10.06
N ILE A 797 37.38 5.08 -10.81
CA ILE A 797 37.99 4.45 -11.98
C ILE A 797 38.29 5.51 -13.04
N ARG A 798 37.33 6.40 -13.36
CA ARG A 798 37.55 7.50 -14.31
C ARG A 798 38.61 8.50 -13.85
N ASP A 799 38.67 8.82 -12.55
CA ASP A 799 39.72 9.65 -11.96
C ASP A 799 41.11 9.00 -12.05
N ILE A 800 41.23 7.69 -11.79
CA ILE A 800 42.50 6.94 -11.91
C ILE A 800 42.97 6.90 -13.37
N GLN A 801 42.10 6.49 -14.31
CA GLN A 801 42.41 6.47 -15.75
C GLN A 801 42.88 7.86 -16.22
N SER A 802 42.18 8.94 -15.84
CA SER A 802 42.53 10.32 -16.22
C SER A 802 43.90 10.80 -15.69
N LYS A 803 44.43 10.19 -14.62
CA LYS A 803 45.74 10.52 -14.04
C LYS A 803 46.87 9.63 -14.58
N ARG A 804 46.55 8.40 -14.98
CA ARG A 804 47.50 7.45 -15.58
C ARG A 804 47.76 7.72 -17.06
N LEU A 805 46.85 8.40 -17.74
CA LEU A 805 46.97 8.84 -19.12
C LEU A 805 47.49 10.29 -19.18
N PRO A 806 48.83 10.52 -19.24
CA PRO A 806 49.34 11.87 -19.45
C PRO A 806 48.93 12.37 -20.84
N TYR A 807 48.29 13.54 -20.87
CA TYR A 807 47.86 14.26 -22.07
C TYR A 807 48.96 14.28 -23.15
N LYS A 808 48.80 13.45 -24.19
CA LYS A 808 49.71 13.37 -25.33
C LYS A 808 49.21 14.22 -26.48
N ASP A 809 49.61 15.49 -26.46
CA ASP A 809 49.59 16.36 -27.63
C ASP A 809 50.63 15.85 -28.66
N THR A 810 50.33 14.76 -29.38
CA THR A 810 51.23 14.18 -30.38
C THR A 810 50.46 13.43 -31.47
N LYS A 811 50.35 14.06 -32.64
CA LYS A 811 50.07 13.36 -33.91
C LYS A 811 51.11 12.25 -34.11
N SER A 812 50.75 11.02 -33.82
CA SER A 812 51.64 9.86 -33.92
C SER A 812 51.30 9.04 -35.16
N LEU A 813 52.32 8.75 -35.96
CA LEU A 813 52.22 8.04 -37.22
C LEU A 813 51.86 6.56 -36.94
N PRO A 814 50.77 5.99 -37.49
CA PRO A 814 50.43 4.59 -37.25
C PRO A 814 51.42 3.69 -37.98
N LEU A 815 52.23 2.93 -37.22
CA LEU A 815 53.30 2.12 -37.81
C LEU A 815 53.45 0.74 -37.13
N ARG A 816 52.46 -0.14 -37.33
CA ARG A 816 52.70 -1.58 -37.57
C ARG A 816 51.50 -2.31 -38.19
N HIS A 817 51.82 -3.06 -39.25
CA HIS A 817 51.07 -4.14 -39.89
C HIS A 817 49.61 -3.92 -40.32
N SER A 818 49.44 -3.94 -41.64
CA SER A 818 48.18 -3.99 -42.38
C SER A 818 47.51 -5.37 -42.30
N GLY A 819 46.20 -5.41 -42.06
CA GLY A 819 45.38 -6.61 -42.21
C GLY A 819 43.91 -6.34 -41.89
N PHE A 820 43.09 -6.22 -42.94
CA PHE A 820 41.65 -5.94 -42.91
C PHE A 820 41.20 -4.58 -42.34
N SER A 821 40.02 -4.16 -42.80
CA SER A 821 39.31 -2.96 -42.37
C SER A 821 38.33 -3.37 -41.29
N GLN A 822 38.60 -3.03 -40.02
CA GLN A 822 37.53 -2.91 -39.04
C GLN A 822 36.97 -1.48 -39.17
N SER A 823 35.67 -1.37 -39.40
CA SER A 823 34.94 -0.13 -39.69
C SER A 823 35.34 1.06 -38.80
N SER A 824 35.49 2.26 -39.38
CA SER A 824 36.09 3.41 -38.68
C SER A 824 35.30 3.81 -37.44
N TRP A 825 33.97 3.63 -37.41
CA TRP A 825 33.16 3.92 -36.22
C TRP A 825 33.52 3.10 -34.97
N ILE A 826 33.87 1.81 -35.08
CA ILE A 826 34.31 0.99 -33.92
C ILE A 826 35.59 1.63 -33.36
N ARG A 827 36.49 1.98 -34.28
CA ARG A 827 37.76 2.62 -33.98
C ARG A 827 37.60 4.07 -33.49
N GLU A 828 36.59 4.81 -33.93
CA GLU A 828 36.30 6.18 -33.48
C GLU A 828 35.57 6.19 -32.15
N MET A 829 34.70 5.21 -31.86
CA MET A 829 34.24 4.96 -30.49
C MET A 829 35.41 4.51 -29.60
N GLN A 830 36.33 3.67 -30.08
CA GLN A 830 37.56 3.29 -29.36
C GLN A 830 38.62 4.41 -29.27
N GLN A 831 38.52 5.48 -30.06
CA GLN A 831 39.40 6.65 -30.01
C GLN A 831 38.77 7.82 -29.24
N ALA A 832 37.44 7.88 -29.14
CA ALA A 832 36.74 8.63 -28.10
C ALA A 832 36.89 7.93 -26.74
N SER A 833 36.95 6.59 -26.74
CA SER A 833 37.24 5.74 -25.59
C SER A 833 38.74 5.39 -25.52
N ASP A 834 39.58 6.43 -25.39
CA ASP A 834 40.92 6.37 -24.75
C ASP A 834 40.84 5.89 -23.26
N LYS A 835 39.77 5.17 -22.89
CA LYS A 835 39.36 4.68 -21.57
C LYS A 835 38.42 3.49 -21.82
N SER A 836 38.41 2.48 -20.95
CA SER A 836 37.49 1.33 -21.03
C SER A 836 36.01 1.75 -21.09
N ILE A 837 35.13 0.88 -21.61
CA ILE A 837 33.69 1.00 -21.35
C ILE A 837 33.45 0.79 -19.84
N ILE A 838 32.52 1.53 -19.25
CA ILE A 838 32.05 1.27 -17.88
C ILE A 838 30.53 1.28 -17.86
N ILE A 839 29.95 0.27 -17.24
CA ILE A 839 28.51 0.15 -16.95
C ILE A 839 28.34 0.06 -15.43
N SER A 840 27.40 0.83 -14.90
CA SER A 840 27.07 0.83 -13.47
C SER A 840 25.63 0.38 -13.26
N GLU A 841 25.46 -0.64 -12.40
CA GLU A 841 24.18 -0.99 -11.81
C GLU A 841 23.81 0.10 -10.78
N ILE A 842 22.60 0.66 -10.91
CA ILE A 842 22.03 1.66 -10.00
C ILE A 842 20.57 1.28 -9.75
N LEU A 843 20.21 1.04 -8.50
CA LEU A 843 18.91 0.49 -8.12
C LEU A 843 17.83 1.59 -8.12
N ASP A 844 18.12 2.81 -7.65
CA ASP A 844 17.15 3.91 -7.66
C ASP A 844 17.14 4.67 -9.01
N SER A 845 16.01 4.64 -9.71
CA SER A 845 15.78 5.45 -10.93
C SER A 845 16.00 6.96 -10.73
N ARG A 846 15.80 7.48 -9.50
CA ARG A 846 16.07 8.89 -9.18
C ARG A 846 17.57 9.18 -9.11
N THR A 847 18.39 8.22 -8.68
CA THR A 847 19.85 8.35 -8.73
C THR A 847 20.32 8.45 -10.18
N ARG A 848 19.82 7.58 -11.07
CA ARG A 848 20.11 7.61 -12.52
C ARG A 848 19.87 9.00 -13.13
N ASN A 849 18.74 9.64 -12.78
CA ASN A 849 18.38 10.98 -13.26
C ASN A 849 19.28 12.12 -12.73
N LEU A 850 20.06 11.91 -11.67
CA LEU A 850 21.09 12.86 -11.23
C LEU A 850 22.41 12.69 -11.99
N VAL A 851 22.68 11.48 -12.51
CA VAL A 851 23.94 11.13 -13.20
C VAL A 851 23.90 11.54 -14.67
N SER A 852 22.74 11.46 -15.33
CA SER A 852 22.57 11.87 -16.74
C SER A 852 22.89 13.35 -17.01
N VAL A 853 22.87 14.20 -15.98
CA VAL A 853 23.30 15.62 -16.04
C VAL A 853 24.83 15.73 -16.18
N THR A 854 25.58 14.72 -15.74
CA THR A 854 27.04 14.67 -15.89
C THR A 854 27.40 14.10 -17.26
N ARG A 855 28.27 14.80 -18.00
CA ARG A 855 28.77 14.36 -19.33
C ARG A 855 29.82 13.25 -19.22
N ILE A 856 29.55 12.23 -18.42
CA ILE A 856 30.35 11.03 -18.32
C ILE A 856 29.77 10.04 -19.33
N SER A 857 30.60 9.53 -20.25
CA SER A 857 30.21 8.64 -21.35
C SER A 857 30.00 7.18 -20.91
N ASP A 858 29.38 6.99 -19.76
CA ASP A 858 29.34 5.73 -19.02
C ASP A 858 27.88 5.37 -18.79
N TYR A 859 27.49 4.12 -19.09
CA TYR A 859 26.07 3.76 -19.05
C TYR A 859 25.61 3.41 -17.64
N VAL A 860 24.45 3.95 -17.27
CA VAL A 860 23.78 3.70 -15.99
C VAL A 860 22.50 2.94 -16.26
N LEU A 861 22.50 1.67 -15.87
CA LEU A 861 21.40 0.74 -16.02
C LEU A 861 20.67 0.65 -14.67
N SER A 862 19.33 0.73 -14.68
CA SER A 862 18.53 0.71 -13.45
C SER A 862 17.27 -0.13 -13.53
N ASN A 863 16.67 -0.31 -12.36
CA ASN A 863 15.36 -0.92 -12.15
C ASN A 863 14.21 -0.27 -12.95
N GLU A 864 14.43 0.88 -13.60
CA GLU A 864 13.47 1.42 -14.58
C GLU A 864 13.23 0.45 -15.74
N LEU A 865 14.24 -0.31 -16.18
CA LEU A 865 14.08 -1.35 -17.21
C LEU A 865 13.25 -2.55 -16.72
N VAL A 866 13.26 -2.85 -15.42
CA VAL A 866 12.34 -3.85 -14.81
C VAL A 866 10.92 -3.33 -14.85
N SER A 867 10.69 -2.07 -14.47
CA SER A 867 9.36 -1.44 -14.55
C SER A 867 8.82 -1.36 -15.98
N MET A 868 9.70 -1.18 -16.98
CA MET A 868 9.37 -1.27 -18.40
C MET A 868 8.94 -2.69 -18.79
N ALA A 869 9.77 -3.71 -18.53
CA ALA A 869 9.43 -5.10 -18.85
C ALA A 869 8.13 -5.58 -18.15
N LEU A 870 7.93 -5.23 -16.88
CA LEU A 870 6.70 -5.50 -16.14
C LEU A 870 5.47 -4.84 -16.78
N ALA A 871 5.61 -3.64 -17.37
CA ALA A 871 4.54 -2.96 -18.07
C ALA A 871 4.20 -3.63 -19.41
N MET A 872 5.22 -4.02 -20.21
CA MET A 872 5.04 -4.77 -21.46
C MET A 872 4.26 -6.08 -21.22
N VAL A 873 4.75 -6.89 -20.27
CA VAL A 873 4.14 -8.19 -19.93
C VAL A 873 2.77 -8.02 -19.27
N ALA A 874 2.46 -6.86 -18.68
CA ALA A 874 1.13 -6.55 -18.15
C ALA A 874 0.10 -6.23 -19.24
N GLU A 875 0.47 -5.56 -20.34
CA GLU A 875 -0.47 -5.29 -21.44
C GLU A 875 -0.62 -6.50 -22.37
N ASP A 876 0.47 -7.20 -22.75
CA ASP A 876 0.41 -8.54 -23.36
C ASP A 876 1.42 -9.52 -22.76
N LYS A 877 0.90 -10.54 -22.08
CA LYS A 877 1.66 -11.61 -21.41
C LYS A 877 2.58 -12.39 -22.36
N GLN A 878 2.27 -12.40 -23.66
CA GLN A 878 3.03 -13.12 -24.68
C GLN A 878 4.40 -12.49 -24.96
N ILE A 879 4.54 -11.18 -24.73
CA ILE A 879 5.80 -10.46 -24.90
C ILE A 879 6.89 -11.00 -23.94
N ASN A 880 6.51 -11.61 -22.81
CA ASN A 880 7.47 -12.28 -21.92
C ASN A 880 8.31 -13.33 -22.66
N ARG A 881 7.72 -14.05 -23.63
CA ARG A 881 8.43 -15.06 -24.44
C ARG A 881 9.34 -14.46 -25.50
N VAL A 882 9.07 -13.23 -25.92
CA VAL A 882 9.95 -12.46 -26.82
C VAL A 882 11.15 -11.94 -26.05
N LEU A 883 10.94 -11.44 -24.83
CA LEU A 883 12.02 -10.97 -23.96
C LEU A 883 12.89 -12.13 -23.43
N GLU A 884 12.27 -13.25 -23.02
CA GLU A 884 13.01 -14.49 -22.68
C GLU A 884 13.95 -14.93 -23.82
N GLU A 885 13.51 -14.93 -25.09
CA GLU A 885 14.36 -15.32 -26.23
C GLU A 885 15.46 -14.28 -26.52
N LEU A 886 15.16 -12.97 -26.47
CA LEU A 886 16.13 -11.90 -26.77
C LEU A 886 17.16 -11.64 -25.65
N PHE A 887 16.91 -12.10 -24.43
CA PHE A 887 17.86 -12.07 -23.31
C PHE A 887 18.63 -13.39 -23.14
N ALA A 888 18.18 -14.49 -23.75
CA ALA A 888 18.85 -15.78 -23.68
C ALA A 888 20.20 -15.80 -24.43
N GLU A 889 21.04 -16.78 -24.09
CA GLU A 889 22.27 -17.09 -24.82
C GLU A 889 22.00 -17.92 -26.09
N GLU A 890 20.92 -18.72 -26.08
CA GLU A 890 20.45 -19.51 -27.22
C GLU A 890 19.26 -18.85 -27.91
N GLY A 891 19.37 -18.55 -29.21
CA GLY A 891 18.25 -18.08 -30.02
C GLY A 891 18.61 -16.87 -30.88
N ASN A 892 17.74 -15.85 -30.84
CA ASN A 892 17.94 -14.57 -31.51
C ASN A 892 18.37 -13.50 -30.52
N GLU A 893 19.42 -12.74 -30.81
CA GLU A 893 19.90 -11.60 -30.02
C GLU A 893 19.74 -10.27 -30.79
N LEU A 894 19.78 -9.14 -30.07
CA LEU A 894 19.94 -7.82 -30.67
C LEU A 894 21.43 -7.51 -30.92
N CYS A 895 21.76 -7.15 -32.15
CA CYS A 895 23.12 -6.89 -32.62
C CYS A 895 23.26 -5.52 -33.29
N ILE A 896 24.41 -4.86 -33.07
CA ILE A 896 24.86 -3.69 -33.83
C ILE A 896 25.89 -4.16 -34.87
N LYS A 897 25.54 -4.10 -36.15
CA LYS A 897 26.37 -4.57 -37.27
C LYS A 897 26.86 -3.39 -38.13
N PRO A 898 28.15 -3.35 -38.54
CA PRO A 898 28.68 -2.30 -39.42
C PRO A 898 27.96 -2.20 -40.78
N ALA A 899 27.85 -1.00 -41.35
CA ALA A 899 27.19 -0.79 -42.64
C ALA A 899 27.84 -1.57 -43.81
N GLU A 900 29.16 -1.80 -43.77
CA GLU A 900 29.90 -2.54 -44.81
C GLU A 900 29.37 -3.96 -45.07
N PHE A 901 28.66 -4.59 -44.12
CA PHE A 901 28.02 -5.91 -44.33
C PHE A 901 26.82 -5.84 -45.28
N TYR A 902 26.21 -4.66 -45.45
CA TYR A 902 24.96 -4.47 -46.19
C TYR A 902 25.12 -3.53 -47.39
N LEU A 903 26.06 -2.59 -47.39
CA LEU A 903 26.17 -1.58 -48.45
C LEU A 903 27.60 -1.16 -48.77
N TYR A 904 27.78 -0.58 -49.95
CA TYR A 904 29.02 0.04 -50.38
C TYR A 904 29.06 1.53 -49.96
N ASP A 905 30.25 2.11 -49.83
CA ASP A 905 30.40 3.53 -49.45
C ASP A 905 29.65 4.47 -50.41
N GLN A 906 28.90 5.41 -49.83
CA GLN A 906 28.02 6.36 -50.52
C GLN A 906 26.94 5.74 -51.41
N GLU A 907 26.61 4.45 -51.23
CA GLU A 907 25.53 3.79 -51.97
C GLU A 907 24.16 4.39 -51.60
N GLU A 908 23.33 4.62 -52.61
CA GLU A 908 22.02 5.29 -52.46
C GLU A 908 20.88 4.26 -52.43
N LEU A 909 20.44 3.92 -51.22
CA LEU A 909 19.49 2.83 -50.90
C LEU A 909 18.37 3.32 -49.98
N CYS A 910 17.17 2.77 -50.12
CA CYS A 910 16.14 2.90 -49.10
C CYS A 910 16.31 1.83 -47.99
N PHE A 911 15.66 2.04 -46.84
CA PHE A 911 15.78 1.11 -45.71
C PHE A 911 15.27 -0.29 -46.07
N TYR A 912 14.22 -0.40 -46.90
CA TYR A 912 13.76 -1.70 -47.41
C TYR A 912 14.78 -2.45 -48.29
N ASP A 913 15.61 -1.74 -49.08
CA ASP A 913 16.69 -2.38 -49.84
C ASP A 913 17.71 -3.03 -48.87
N ILE A 914 17.97 -2.37 -47.74
CA ILE A 914 18.90 -2.84 -46.69
C ILE A 914 18.28 -4.00 -45.88
N MET A 915 16.99 -3.93 -45.52
CA MET A 915 16.28 -5.04 -44.89
C MET A 915 16.36 -6.33 -45.73
N ILE A 916 16.12 -6.24 -47.05
CA ILE A 916 16.26 -7.39 -47.97
C ILE A 916 17.71 -7.87 -48.13
N ARG A 917 18.71 -7.01 -47.90
CA ARG A 917 20.12 -7.45 -47.81
C ARG A 917 20.41 -8.18 -46.50
N GLY A 918 19.87 -7.72 -45.38
CA GLY A 918 19.92 -8.44 -44.09
C GLY A 918 19.30 -9.84 -44.16
N ARG A 919 18.18 -10.00 -44.88
CA ARG A 919 17.57 -11.33 -45.10
C ARG A 919 18.50 -12.33 -45.80
N GLN A 920 19.40 -11.89 -46.67
CA GLN A 920 20.41 -12.76 -47.29
C GLN A 920 21.43 -13.32 -46.28
N ARG A 921 21.51 -12.72 -45.09
CA ARG A 921 22.33 -13.10 -43.94
C ARG A 921 21.50 -13.71 -42.80
N LYS A 922 20.18 -13.88 -42.99
CA LYS A 922 19.15 -14.21 -41.97
C LYS A 922 18.96 -13.16 -40.86
N GLU A 923 19.45 -11.94 -41.03
CA GLU A 923 19.27 -10.84 -40.06
C GLU A 923 17.94 -10.12 -40.33
N ILE A 924 17.23 -9.63 -39.30
CA ILE A 924 16.11 -8.68 -39.45
C ILE A 924 16.61 -7.29 -39.05
N VAL A 925 16.70 -6.37 -40.01
CA VAL A 925 17.15 -4.99 -39.74
C VAL A 925 16.00 -4.18 -39.16
N ILE A 926 16.11 -3.80 -37.88
CA ILE A 926 15.08 -3.07 -37.13
C ILE A 926 15.35 -1.56 -37.00
N GLY A 927 16.60 -1.12 -37.25
CA GLY A 927 16.98 0.28 -37.12
C GLY A 927 18.39 0.59 -37.60
N TYR A 928 18.83 1.83 -37.37
CA TYR A 928 20.19 2.29 -37.67
C TYR A 928 20.65 3.39 -36.73
N ARG A 929 21.96 3.58 -36.57
CA ARG A 929 22.57 4.79 -35.99
C ARG A 929 23.51 5.40 -37.02
N LEU A 930 23.35 6.69 -37.29
CA LEU A 930 24.16 7.42 -38.26
C LEU A 930 25.47 7.87 -37.61
N THR A 931 26.56 8.00 -38.37
CA THR A 931 27.85 8.50 -37.85
C THR A 931 27.73 9.88 -37.17
N THR A 932 26.77 10.71 -37.62
CA THR A 932 26.53 12.05 -37.08
C THR A 932 25.43 12.11 -35.99
N ALA A 933 24.96 10.98 -35.47
CA ALA A 933 23.83 10.91 -34.53
C ALA A 933 24.19 10.17 -33.23
N GLU A 934 23.89 10.78 -32.09
CA GLU A 934 24.21 10.22 -30.76
C GLU A 934 23.29 9.04 -30.38
N ARG A 935 22.04 9.02 -30.87
CA ARG A 935 21.06 7.94 -30.65
C ARG A 935 20.83 7.12 -31.93
N ALA A 936 20.47 5.85 -31.73
CA ALA A 936 19.90 5.01 -32.78
C ALA A 936 18.47 5.46 -33.14
N VAL A 937 17.99 5.01 -34.30
CA VAL A 937 16.61 5.13 -34.76
C VAL A 937 16.10 3.74 -35.04
N ILE A 938 15.25 3.24 -34.13
CA ILE A 938 14.47 2.01 -34.32
C ILE A 938 13.20 2.35 -35.11
N ASN A 939 12.69 1.40 -35.90
CA ASN A 939 11.48 1.55 -36.73
C ASN A 939 11.41 2.88 -37.53
N PRO A 940 12.42 3.21 -38.37
CA PRO A 940 12.44 4.48 -39.10
C PRO A 940 11.18 4.64 -39.98
N VAL A 941 10.49 5.78 -39.85
CA VAL A 941 9.20 6.05 -40.54
C VAL A 941 9.34 6.00 -42.07
N SER A 942 10.31 6.72 -42.64
CA SER A 942 10.42 6.92 -44.10
C SER A 942 11.10 5.76 -44.84
N LYS A 943 10.72 4.50 -44.56
CA LYS A 943 11.42 3.25 -45.00
C LYS A 943 11.71 3.18 -46.50
N SER A 944 10.82 3.70 -47.34
CA SER A 944 10.95 3.69 -48.80
C SER A 944 11.75 4.86 -49.39
N THR A 945 12.22 5.82 -48.58
CA THR A 945 13.01 6.95 -49.08
C THR A 945 14.48 6.56 -49.29
N PRO A 946 15.07 6.82 -50.47
CA PRO A 946 16.48 6.54 -50.70
C PRO A 946 17.35 7.54 -49.93
N ARG A 947 18.40 7.03 -49.30
CA ARG A 947 19.42 7.78 -48.54
C ARG A 947 20.80 7.33 -49.02
N LYS A 948 21.78 8.23 -48.97
CA LYS A 948 23.20 7.87 -49.10
C LYS A 948 23.76 7.52 -47.73
N TRP A 949 24.42 6.38 -47.64
CA TRP A 949 24.93 5.82 -46.40
C TRP A 949 26.45 5.84 -46.35
N SER A 950 27.01 5.98 -45.15
CA SER A 950 28.44 5.82 -44.89
C SER A 950 28.77 4.37 -44.54
N ILE A 951 30.02 3.94 -44.73
CA ILE A 951 30.55 2.72 -44.11
C ILE A 951 30.62 2.86 -42.57
N ASP A 952 30.67 4.10 -42.08
CA ASP A 952 30.71 4.44 -40.65
C ASP A 952 29.32 4.61 -40.01
N ASP A 953 28.25 4.34 -40.77
CA ASP A 953 26.92 4.12 -40.20
C ASP A 953 26.82 2.68 -39.63
N VAL A 954 25.86 2.41 -38.76
CA VAL A 954 25.58 1.06 -38.23
C VAL A 954 24.11 0.71 -38.31
N PHE A 955 23.84 -0.59 -38.45
CA PHE A 955 22.49 -1.15 -38.46
C PHE A 955 22.23 -1.94 -37.19
N VAL A 956 21.03 -1.77 -36.63
CA VAL A 956 20.53 -2.55 -35.51
C VAL A 956 19.72 -3.71 -36.09
N VAL A 957 20.08 -4.93 -35.74
CA VAL A 957 19.45 -6.15 -36.27
C VAL A 957 19.08 -7.13 -35.16
N ILE A 958 18.05 -7.93 -35.42
CA ILE A 958 17.84 -9.21 -34.74
C ILE A 958 18.57 -10.28 -35.55
N SER A 959 19.43 -11.06 -34.91
CA SER A 959 20.25 -12.12 -35.53
C SER A 959 20.23 -13.38 -34.68
N SER A 960 20.40 -14.55 -35.28
CA SER A 960 20.89 -15.72 -34.53
C SER A 960 22.33 -15.48 -34.07
N GLY A 961 22.70 -15.97 -32.88
CA GLY A 961 24.04 -15.78 -32.28
C GLY A 961 25.17 -16.69 -32.81
N GLU A 962 24.93 -17.49 -33.85
CA GLU A 962 25.92 -18.34 -34.55
C GLU A 962 26.79 -17.57 -35.57
#